data_AF-A0A409Y0G8-F1
#
_entry.id   AF-A0A409Y0G8-F1
#
_cell.length_a   1.000
_cell.length_b   1.000
_cell.length_c   1.000
_cell.angle_alpha   90.00
_cell.angle_beta   90.00
_cell.angle_gamma   90.00
#
_symmetry.space_group_name_H-M   'P 1'
#
loop_
_entity.id
_entity.type
_entity.pdbx_description
1 polymer ?
#
loop_
_entity_poly.entity_id
_entity_poly.type
_entity_poly.pdbx_seq_one_letter_code
_entity_poly.pdbx_strand_id
1 'polypeptide(L)'
;MSGPVKDVLLVGFGAVGAIYSLILKRSGLARVTAVARSNYEIVKNEGMHFRSQKYGNIDGWRPDRLCSSVSDAADRSYDYVVVTTKAIPEVVKTSQILAPLLSADYNAKFPPSTYVLLQNGLNVEVDLYQALKVLDKCQPRIISTALWIGTNLHTPNVVEHNDFDRVILGIYRQGDRTTTVNSQEESSLLQDFGDVLQAGGSTIIISPEIQRVKFSKNFWNVAFSASATLTGYTLPAIFRAPPNDSSITYEPFVYPGTAELISSYTIPAIRGILEELVTLGRALGWPDTPDGLPSSLVESTIENTRKRHDRPESTHIPSMLLDARKGQPIEVEVILGEVIRMAKEHNVKVPRVETLYALLSMPREIKEVLLVGFGAVGAVYSLILKKGGLARVTAVARSNYDAVNAEGVHFQSKKYGDITGWRPDRLCRSVADAADKPYDYVVVTSKAIPEVVTTAQILSPLITKDYADRFRQPTYILLQNGLGVERELYHALKALPNSAAVEPKIITCGLWIYTNLLAPNVVEHGDFDRAAIGVYRHEDTTTVSNSAEELALLKDCAEIFEAGGGLINIVPEIQRIKFKKNIWNVAFSGVTTLTGYTLPAFFRPPPNDPGILYEPYVFPATADLIKTYTVPLISAILEELILLGVENLFCPKLFFSLSYSVMAARGLGYPDTEDELPSSLPSFILETVSQSHAKPDNNHVPSMLLDAQMGRPIEVEVIFGEVVRLAKERGVAIPVGFMNDFHLPC
;
A
#
# COMPACT_ATOMS: atom_id res chain seq x y z
N MET A 1 -11.49 -9.77 51.95
CA MET A 1 -10.53 -10.78 51.44
C MET A 1 -10.71 -10.80 49.93
N SER A 2 -9.69 -10.45 49.15
CA SER A 2 -9.75 -10.60 47.69
C SER A 2 -9.85 -12.08 47.35
N GLY A 3 -10.73 -12.46 46.41
CA GLY A 3 -10.89 -13.84 45.96
C GLY A 3 -9.58 -14.43 45.39
N PRO A 4 -9.54 -15.75 45.12
CA PRO A 4 -8.37 -16.39 44.52
C PRO A 4 -8.05 -15.79 43.15
N VAL A 5 -6.75 -15.57 42.89
CA VAL A 5 -6.25 -15.05 41.62
C VAL A 5 -6.55 -16.04 40.50
N LYS A 6 -7.17 -15.57 39.42
CA LYS A 6 -7.60 -16.38 38.26
C LYS A 6 -6.47 -16.57 37.26
N ASP A 7 -6.32 -17.76 36.69
CA ASP A 7 -5.44 -17.97 35.54
C ASP A 7 -6.20 -17.69 34.24
N VAL A 8 -5.75 -16.69 33.49
CA VAL A 8 -6.41 -16.23 32.27
C VAL A 8 -5.49 -16.43 31.07
N LEU A 9 -5.97 -17.18 30.07
CA LEU A 9 -5.33 -17.29 28.77
C LEU A 9 -5.95 -16.27 27.82
N LEU A 10 -5.14 -15.39 27.23
CA LEU A 10 -5.57 -14.46 26.20
C LEU A 10 -5.04 -14.90 24.83
N VAL A 11 -5.96 -15.18 23.91
CA VAL A 11 -5.67 -15.63 22.55
C VAL A 11 -6.02 -14.52 21.55
N GLY A 12 -4.99 -13.96 20.91
CA GLY A 12 -5.14 -12.87 19.93
C GLY A 12 -4.49 -11.57 20.41
N PHE A 13 -3.16 -11.48 20.35
CA PHE A 13 -2.39 -10.38 20.91
C PHE A 13 -2.24 -9.15 19.97
N GLY A 14 -3.35 -8.72 19.38
CA GLY A 14 -3.47 -7.44 18.65
C GLY A 14 -3.82 -6.27 19.58
N ALA A 15 -4.30 -5.15 19.05
CA ALA A 15 -4.62 -3.93 19.82
C ALA A 15 -5.58 -4.18 21.00
N VAL A 16 -6.74 -4.82 20.73
CA VAL A 16 -7.74 -5.18 21.76
C VAL A 16 -7.15 -6.16 22.77
N GLY A 17 -6.49 -7.21 22.30
CA GLY A 17 -5.88 -8.22 23.17
C GLY A 17 -4.82 -7.65 24.10
N ALA A 18 -3.99 -6.73 23.60
CA ALA A 18 -2.99 -6.04 24.40
C ALA A 18 -3.64 -5.19 25.50
N ILE A 19 -4.63 -4.34 25.18
CA ILE A 19 -5.32 -3.52 26.19
C ILE A 19 -6.04 -4.39 27.22
N TYR A 20 -6.74 -5.45 26.79
CA TYR A 20 -7.43 -6.33 27.73
C TYR A 20 -6.47 -7.18 28.56
N SER A 21 -5.29 -7.55 28.04
CA SER A 21 -4.24 -8.19 28.84
C SER A 21 -3.69 -7.24 29.93
N LEU A 22 -3.57 -5.95 29.60
CA LEU A 22 -3.19 -4.90 30.56
C LEU A 22 -4.26 -4.74 31.64
N ILE A 23 -5.54 -4.63 31.26
CA ILE A 23 -6.67 -4.50 32.19
C ILE A 23 -6.72 -5.71 33.13
N LEU A 24 -6.69 -6.93 32.58
CA LEU A 24 -6.72 -8.17 33.36
C LEU A 24 -5.60 -8.21 34.40
N LYS A 25 -4.35 -7.93 34.01
CA LYS A 25 -3.21 -7.94 34.93
C LYS A 25 -3.27 -6.80 35.96
N ARG A 26 -3.69 -5.60 35.55
CA ARG A 26 -3.84 -4.43 36.44
C ARG A 26 -4.86 -4.65 37.54
N SER A 27 -5.82 -5.56 37.36
CA SER A 27 -6.82 -5.88 38.38
C SER A 27 -6.21 -6.43 39.68
N GLY A 28 -5.02 -7.06 39.62
CA GLY A 28 -4.46 -7.85 40.72
C GLY A 28 -5.23 -9.14 41.01
N LEU A 29 -6.28 -9.45 40.24
CA LEU A 29 -7.15 -10.61 40.39
C LEU A 29 -6.92 -11.68 39.32
N ALA A 30 -6.03 -11.44 38.35
CA ALA A 30 -5.71 -12.39 37.29
C ALA A 30 -4.21 -12.49 37.01
N ARG A 31 -3.72 -13.70 36.74
CA ARG A 31 -2.45 -14.00 36.09
C ARG A 31 -2.70 -14.21 34.60
N VAL A 32 -2.01 -13.45 33.76
CA VAL A 32 -2.26 -13.40 32.32
C VAL A 32 -1.19 -14.17 31.56
N THR A 33 -1.61 -15.23 30.87
CA THR A 33 -0.84 -15.85 29.79
C THR A 33 -1.34 -15.30 28.46
N ALA A 34 -0.49 -14.68 27.65
CA ALA A 34 -0.86 -14.18 26.33
C ALA A 34 -0.23 -15.02 25.21
N VAL A 35 -1.01 -15.31 24.17
CA VAL A 35 -0.55 -15.98 22.95
C VAL A 35 -0.34 -14.93 21.85
N ALA A 36 0.92 -14.70 21.52
CA ALA A 36 1.35 -13.82 20.43
C ALA A 36 1.85 -14.68 19.26
N ARG A 37 1.45 -14.32 18.04
CA ARG A 37 1.95 -14.96 16.81
C ARG A 37 2.92 -14.02 16.11
N SER A 38 2.39 -13.07 15.35
CA SER A 38 3.16 -12.19 14.47
C SER A 38 4.06 -11.21 15.23
N ASN A 39 3.74 -10.90 16.48
CA ASN A 39 4.50 -10.01 17.34
C ASN A 39 5.20 -10.73 18.50
N TYR A 40 5.32 -12.06 18.46
CA TYR A 40 5.94 -12.81 19.57
C TYR A 40 7.37 -12.36 19.86
N GLU A 41 8.25 -12.35 18.85
CA GLU A 41 9.68 -12.05 19.06
C GLU A 41 9.90 -10.63 19.58
N ILE A 42 9.23 -9.64 18.99
CA ILE A 42 9.37 -8.24 19.40
C ILE A 42 8.81 -8.01 20.82
N VAL A 43 7.66 -8.59 21.16
CA VAL A 43 7.11 -8.48 22.53
C VAL A 43 7.98 -9.25 23.53
N LYS A 44 8.55 -10.39 23.12
CA LYS A 44 9.48 -11.14 23.96
C LYS A 44 10.75 -10.34 24.23
N ASN A 45 11.27 -9.56 23.29
CA ASN A 45 12.50 -8.81 23.48
C ASN A 45 12.27 -7.45 24.15
N GLU A 46 11.22 -6.73 23.76
CA GLU A 46 10.99 -5.33 24.15
C GLU A 46 9.78 -5.13 25.06
N GLY A 47 8.81 -6.06 25.06
CA GLY A 47 7.51 -5.87 25.70
C GLY A 47 6.52 -5.09 24.82
N MET A 48 5.32 -4.84 25.35
CA MET A 48 4.32 -3.97 24.73
C MET A 48 4.47 -2.53 25.22
N HIS A 49 4.39 -1.58 24.31
CA HIS A 49 4.33 -0.16 24.60
C HIS A 49 2.90 0.35 24.46
N PHE A 50 2.33 0.86 25.54
CA PHE A 50 1.01 1.47 25.55
C PHE A 50 1.14 2.99 25.50
N ARG A 51 0.43 3.60 24.56
CA ARG A 51 0.15 5.02 24.48
C ARG A 51 -1.35 5.19 24.72
N SER A 52 -1.74 5.21 26.00
CA SER A 52 -3.14 5.23 26.39
C SER A 52 -3.53 6.56 27.03
N GLN A 53 -4.59 7.20 26.53
CA GLN A 53 -5.18 8.37 27.20
C GLN A 53 -5.85 7.97 28.53
N LYS A 54 -6.34 6.73 28.66
CA LYS A 54 -6.93 6.20 29.90
C LYS A 54 -5.91 5.72 30.94
N TYR A 55 -4.89 4.96 30.52
CA TYR A 55 -3.96 4.27 31.42
C TYR A 55 -2.56 4.88 31.48
N GLY A 56 -2.33 5.97 30.73
CA GLY A 56 -1.03 6.60 30.59
C GLY A 56 -0.10 5.86 29.61
N ASN A 57 1.12 6.35 29.54
CA ASN A 57 2.19 5.73 28.75
C ASN A 57 2.87 4.64 29.58
N ILE A 58 2.95 3.43 29.04
CA ILE A 58 3.59 2.28 29.70
C ILE A 58 4.51 1.61 28.69
N ASP A 59 5.81 1.66 28.92
CA ASP A 59 6.81 1.08 28.02
C ASP A 59 7.26 -0.31 28.51
N GLY A 60 7.42 -1.24 27.57
CA GLY A 60 7.93 -2.59 27.83
C GLY A 60 7.08 -3.45 28.76
N TRP A 61 5.77 -3.23 28.79
CA TRP A 61 4.83 -4.02 29.59
C TRP A 61 4.80 -5.49 29.13
N ARG A 62 4.68 -6.42 30.08
CA ARG A 62 4.65 -7.85 29.79
C ARG A 62 3.51 -8.58 30.53
N PRO A 63 2.86 -9.56 29.86
CA PRO A 63 1.99 -10.51 30.54
C PRO A 63 2.82 -11.34 31.54
N ASP A 64 2.17 -12.06 32.44
CA ASP A 64 2.85 -12.98 33.38
C ASP A 64 3.52 -14.14 32.65
N ARG A 65 2.96 -14.52 31.49
CA ARG A 65 3.57 -15.47 30.56
C ARG A 65 3.26 -15.11 29.13
N LEU A 66 4.23 -15.25 28.24
CA LEU A 66 4.09 -15.06 26.79
C LEU A 66 4.37 -16.37 26.07
N CYS A 67 3.44 -16.80 25.21
CA CYS A 67 3.54 -18.01 24.40
C CYS A 67 3.47 -17.68 22.91
N SER A 68 4.19 -18.44 22.07
CA SER A 68 4.19 -18.32 20.61
C SER A 68 2.99 -18.99 19.95
N SER A 69 2.33 -19.92 20.66
CA SER A 69 1.18 -20.65 20.16
C SER A 69 0.21 -21.05 21.28
N VAL A 70 -1.03 -21.41 20.92
CA VAL A 70 -2.00 -21.96 21.86
C VAL A 70 -1.53 -23.33 22.37
N SER A 71 -0.79 -24.09 21.57
CA SER A 71 -0.21 -25.38 21.98
C SER A 71 0.79 -25.20 23.11
N ASP A 72 1.66 -24.18 23.05
CA ASP A 72 2.64 -23.88 24.11
C ASP A 72 1.97 -23.44 25.41
N ALA A 73 0.78 -22.82 25.30
CA ALA A 73 -0.02 -22.40 26.44
C ALA A 73 -0.88 -23.54 27.02
N ALA A 74 -1.13 -24.62 26.29
CA ALA A 74 -2.01 -25.73 26.66
C ALA A 74 -1.35 -26.76 27.62
N ASP A 75 -0.43 -26.31 28.47
CA ASP A 75 0.31 -27.12 29.45
C ASP A 75 -0.27 -27.04 30.88
N ARG A 76 -1.31 -26.23 31.08
CA ARG A 76 -1.98 -26.00 32.38
C ARG A 76 -3.46 -25.67 32.19
N SER A 77 -4.23 -25.69 33.27
CA SER A 77 -5.61 -25.22 33.31
C SER A 77 -5.70 -23.70 33.35
N TYR A 78 -6.79 -23.16 32.79
CA TYR A 78 -7.17 -21.75 32.88
C TYR A 78 -8.62 -21.63 33.36
N ASP A 79 -8.90 -20.63 34.20
CA ASP A 79 -10.27 -20.30 34.60
C ASP A 79 -11.02 -19.67 33.43
N TYR A 80 -10.34 -18.77 32.71
CA TYR A 80 -10.87 -18.05 31.56
C TYR A 80 -9.95 -18.15 30.34
N VAL A 81 -10.54 -18.43 29.18
CA VAL A 81 -9.90 -18.31 27.87
C VAL A 81 -10.55 -17.15 27.13
N VAL A 82 -9.84 -16.03 27.03
CA VAL A 82 -10.30 -14.78 26.43
C VAL A 82 -9.83 -14.71 24.98
N VAL A 83 -10.78 -14.67 24.04
CA VAL A 83 -10.53 -14.65 22.60
C VAL A 83 -10.71 -13.24 22.05
N THR A 84 -9.61 -12.67 21.57
CA THR A 84 -9.54 -11.30 21.00
C THR A 84 -9.04 -11.30 19.55
N THR A 85 -9.01 -12.47 18.90
CA THR A 85 -8.75 -12.57 17.45
C THR A 85 -9.91 -12.00 16.63
N LYS A 86 -9.65 -11.58 15.40
CA LYS A 86 -10.71 -11.33 14.41
C LYS A 86 -11.52 -12.61 14.17
N ALA A 87 -12.82 -12.49 13.91
CA ALA A 87 -13.68 -13.63 13.59
C ALA A 87 -13.88 -13.72 12.07
N ILE A 88 -13.11 -14.61 11.43
CA ILE A 88 -13.04 -14.77 9.96
C ILE A 88 -13.13 -16.26 9.63
N PRO A 89 -14.32 -16.88 9.79
CA PRO A 89 -14.51 -18.33 9.71
C PRO A 89 -14.16 -18.94 8.34
N GLU A 90 -14.16 -18.15 7.27
CA GLU A 90 -13.72 -18.51 5.93
C GLU A 90 -12.20 -18.66 5.79
N VAL A 91 -11.43 -18.09 6.73
CA VAL A 91 -9.97 -18.25 6.82
C VAL A 91 -9.60 -19.28 7.88
N VAL A 92 -10.09 -19.08 9.11
CA VAL A 92 -9.86 -19.99 10.24
C VAL A 92 -10.96 -19.83 11.28
N LYS A 93 -11.52 -20.96 11.71
CA LYS A 93 -12.58 -20.98 12.72
C LYS A 93 -12.02 -20.85 14.13
N THR A 94 -12.79 -20.28 15.06
CA THR A 94 -12.38 -20.12 16.46
C THR A 94 -12.05 -21.46 17.12
N SER A 95 -12.83 -22.52 16.83
CA SER A 95 -12.54 -23.89 17.29
C SER A 95 -11.19 -24.42 16.79
N GLN A 96 -10.77 -24.05 15.58
CA GLN A 96 -9.47 -24.45 15.02
C GLN A 96 -8.31 -23.69 15.69
N ILE A 97 -8.49 -22.40 15.98
CA ILE A 97 -7.50 -21.61 16.74
C ILE A 97 -7.29 -22.23 18.13
N LEU A 98 -8.38 -22.66 18.77
CA LEU A 98 -8.38 -23.23 20.11
C LEU A 98 -8.19 -24.75 20.15
N ALA A 99 -7.90 -25.39 19.01
CA ALA A 99 -7.83 -26.84 18.89
C ALA A 99 -6.98 -27.55 19.97
N PRO A 100 -5.81 -27.02 20.41
CA PRO A 100 -5.05 -27.65 21.49
C PRO A 100 -5.83 -27.75 22.81
N LEU A 101 -6.63 -26.73 23.15
CA LEU A 101 -7.48 -26.69 24.35
C LEU A 101 -8.77 -27.51 24.20
N LEU A 102 -9.15 -27.85 22.97
CA LEU A 102 -10.30 -28.69 22.64
C LEU A 102 -9.90 -30.15 22.40
N SER A 103 -8.62 -30.50 22.51
CA SER A 103 -8.16 -31.87 22.33
C SER A 103 -8.63 -32.79 23.46
N ALA A 104 -8.84 -34.07 23.15
CA ALA A 104 -9.21 -35.07 24.15
C ALA A 104 -8.15 -35.16 25.28
N ASP A 105 -6.86 -35.09 24.92
CA ASP A 105 -5.74 -35.15 25.86
C ASP A 105 -5.71 -33.98 26.84
N TYR A 106 -5.89 -32.75 26.37
CA TYR A 106 -5.94 -31.57 27.24
C TYR A 106 -7.14 -31.67 28.19
N ASN A 107 -8.30 -31.97 27.63
CA ASN A 107 -9.53 -32.05 28.41
C ASN A 107 -9.50 -33.21 29.41
N ALA A 108 -8.85 -34.34 29.11
CA ALA A 108 -8.65 -35.43 30.08
C ALA A 108 -7.82 -35.01 31.30
N LYS A 109 -6.90 -34.05 31.14
CA LYS A 109 -5.97 -33.60 32.19
C LYS A 109 -6.49 -32.44 33.02
N PHE A 110 -7.26 -31.53 32.42
CA PHE A 110 -7.64 -30.26 33.03
C PHE A 110 -9.16 -30.06 33.09
N PRO A 111 -9.66 -29.31 34.10
CA PRO A 111 -11.07 -28.93 34.16
C PRO A 111 -11.45 -28.01 32.99
N PRO A 112 -12.74 -27.99 32.59
CA PRO A 112 -13.22 -27.15 31.50
C PRO A 112 -13.11 -25.66 31.85
N SER A 113 -12.51 -24.87 30.96
CA SER A 113 -12.44 -23.40 31.09
C SER A 113 -13.77 -22.72 30.74
N THR A 114 -13.95 -21.48 31.20
CA THR A 114 -14.97 -20.57 30.65
C THR A 114 -14.37 -19.78 29.49
N TYR A 115 -15.06 -19.72 28.36
CA TYR A 115 -14.59 -18.98 27.18
C TYR A 115 -15.23 -17.59 27.14
N VAL A 116 -14.45 -16.56 26.84
CA VAL A 116 -14.91 -15.18 26.75
C VAL A 116 -14.57 -14.62 25.37
N LEU A 117 -15.56 -14.21 24.59
CA LEU A 117 -15.36 -13.77 23.21
C LEU A 117 -15.51 -12.25 23.10
N LEU A 118 -14.41 -11.57 22.78
CA LEU A 118 -14.35 -10.12 22.54
C LEU A 118 -14.38 -9.77 21.03
N GLN A 119 -14.74 -10.76 20.20
CA GLN A 119 -14.76 -10.64 18.74
C GLN A 119 -15.97 -9.83 18.26
N ASN A 120 -15.83 -9.13 17.13
CA ASN A 120 -16.94 -8.46 16.48
C ASN A 120 -17.83 -9.44 15.71
N GLY A 121 -19.04 -8.99 15.37
CA GLY A 121 -20.00 -9.77 14.58
C GLY A 121 -20.98 -10.58 15.42
N LEU A 122 -21.80 -11.33 14.72
CA LEU A 122 -22.93 -12.10 15.25
C LEU A 122 -22.64 -13.59 15.18
N ASN A 123 -23.17 -14.35 16.14
CA ASN A 123 -23.06 -15.81 16.23
C ASN A 123 -21.63 -16.37 16.12
N VAL A 124 -20.61 -15.57 16.44
CA VAL A 124 -19.19 -15.99 16.53
C VAL A 124 -18.97 -17.10 17.57
N GLU A 125 -19.92 -17.27 18.48
CA GLU A 125 -19.93 -18.30 19.52
C GLU A 125 -20.30 -19.68 18.97
N VAL A 126 -21.08 -19.76 17.88
CA VAL A 126 -21.73 -21.01 17.42
C VAL A 126 -20.72 -22.12 17.16
N ASP A 127 -19.65 -21.80 16.44
CA ASP A 127 -18.60 -22.77 16.08
C ASP A 127 -17.93 -23.36 17.33
N LEU A 128 -17.52 -22.49 18.26
CA LEU A 128 -16.91 -22.93 19.51
C LEU A 128 -17.90 -23.69 20.39
N TYR A 129 -19.16 -23.24 20.45
CA TYR A 129 -20.20 -23.93 21.20
C TYR A 129 -20.38 -25.38 20.71
N GLN A 130 -20.45 -25.59 19.40
CA GLN A 130 -20.57 -26.93 18.82
C GLN A 130 -19.36 -27.80 19.14
N ALA A 131 -18.14 -27.25 19.01
CA ALA A 131 -16.93 -27.96 19.36
C ALA A 131 -16.90 -28.38 20.85
N LEU A 132 -17.32 -27.49 21.76
CA LEU A 132 -17.41 -27.80 23.19
C LEU A 132 -18.50 -28.82 23.51
N LYS A 133 -19.63 -28.78 22.80
CA LYS A 133 -20.72 -29.74 22.97
C LYS A 133 -20.29 -31.17 22.65
N VAL A 134 -19.45 -31.35 21.62
CA VAL A 134 -18.92 -32.67 21.22
C VAL A 134 -18.05 -33.30 22.31
N LEU A 135 -17.38 -32.50 23.14
CA LEU A 135 -16.56 -33.02 24.24
C LEU A 135 -17.38 -33.63 25.38
N ASP A 136 -18.67 -33.29 25.48
CA ASP A 136 -19.68 -33.81 26.43
C ASP A 136 -19.24 -33.86 27.91
N LYS A 137 -18.36 -32.94 28.32
CA LYS A 137 -17.87 -32.85 29.71
C LYS A 137 -18.78 -32.04 30.64
N CYS A 138 -19.32 -30.94 30.11
CA CYS A 138 -20.23 -30.05 30.82
C CYS A 138 -21.04 -29.24 29.79
N GLN A 139 -22.04 -28.51 30.26
CA GLN A 139 -22.67 -27.49 29.43
C GLN A 139 -21.61 -26.44 29.03
N PRO A 140 -21.48 -26.10 27.73
CA PRO A 140 -20.52 -25.08 27.29
C PRO A 140 -20.74 -23.75 28.01
N ARG A 141 -19.67 -23.19 28.59
CA ARG A 141 -19.70 -21.90 29.28
C ARG A 141 -19.03 -20.84 28.42
N ILE A 142 -19.85 -20.06 27.71
CA ILE A 142 -19.39 -18.99 26.83
C ILE A 142 -19.98 -17.66 27.28
N ILE A 143 -19.11 -16.74 27.72
CA ILE A 143 -19.43 -15.33 27.92
C ILE A 143 -19.23 -14.63 26.57
N SER A 144 -20.33 -14.20 25.98
CA SER A 144 -20.33 -13.35 24.80
C SER A 144 -20.25 -11.88 25.21
N THR A 145 -19.69 -11.04 24.33
CA THR A 145 -19.52 -9.63 24.65
C THR A 145 -19.90 -8.69 23.52
N ALA A 146 -20.33 -7.48 23.89
CA ALA A 146 -20.36 -6.32 23.01
C ALA A 146 -19.35 -5.28 23.50
N LEU A 147 -18.23 -5.18 22.80
CA LEU A 147 -17.11 -4.30 23.15
C LEU A 147 -17.11 -3.02 22.31
N TRP A 148 -17.04 -1.85 22.95
CA TRP A 148 -16.69 -0.58 22.32
C TRP A 148 -15.34 -0.10 22.87
N ILE A 149 -14.37 0.13 22.00
CA ILE A 149 -13.02 0.56 22.36
C ILE A 149 -12.39 1.32 21.18
N GLY A 150 -11.64 2.37 21.45
CA GLY A 150 -10.81 3.06 20.45
C GLY A 150 -9.35 2.66 20.61
N THR A 151 -8.90 1.64 19.90
CA THR A 151 -7.51 1.18 19.97
C THR A 151 -6.97 0.74 18.61
N ASN A 152 -5.70 1.03 18.36
CA ASN A 152 -4.98 0.63 17.17
C ASN A 152 -3.57 0.13 17.53
N LEU A 153 -3.07 -0.81 16.72
CA LEU A 153 -1.69 -1.28 16.79
C LEU A 153 -0.89 -0.53 15.72
N HIS A 154 0.00 0.38 16.15
CA HIS A 154 0.80 1.24 15.26
C HIS A 154 2.01 0.52 14.69
N THR A 155 2.75 -0.14 15.57
CA THR A 155 3.82 -1.09 15.24
C THR A 155 3.51 -2.42 15.92
N PRO A 156 4.18 -3.53 15.58
CA PRO A 156 3.90 -4.83 16.18
C PRO A 156 3.84 -4.88 17.72
N ASN A 157 4.48 -3.94 18.43
CA ASN A 157 4.45 -3.82 19.89
C ASN A 157 3.96 -2.46 20.43
N VAL A 158 3.52 -1.50 19.61
CA VAL A 158 3.03 -0.18 20.08
C VAL A 158 1.52 -0.07 19.89
N VAL A 159 0.80 0.08 21.01
CA VAL A 159 -0.66 0.21 21.05
C VAL A 159 -1.04 1.63 21.39
N GLU A 160 -1.83 2.26 20.53
CA GLU A 160 -2.57 3.46 20.89
C GLU A 160 -3.96 3.10 21.38
N HIS A 161 -4.37 3.78 22.45
CA HIS A 161 -5.68 3.61 23.07
C HIS A 161 -6.20 4.97 23.52
N ASN A 162 -7.46 5.27 23.20
CA ASN A 162 -8.10 6.48 23.70
C ASN A 162 -8.46 6.36 25.19
N ASP A 163 -9.31 7.26 25.65
CA ASP A 163 -9.76 7.35 27.05
C ASP A 163 -10.97 6.44 27.35
N PHE A 164 -11.41 5.62 26.39
CA PHE A 164 -12.70 4.94 26.44
C PHE A 164 -12.63 3.46 26.06
N ASP A 165 -13.10 2.64 26.99
CA ASP A 165 -13.53 1.27 26.74
C ASP A 165 -14.78 0.94 27.55
N ARG A 166 -15.70 0.20 26.93
CA ARG A 166 -16.90 -0.33 27.59
C ARG A 166 -17.21 -1.70 27.02
N VAL A 167 -17.41 -2.68 27.90
CA VAL A 167 -17.81 -4.04 27.52
C VAL A 167 -19.12 -4.42 28.20
N ILE A 168 -20.04 -4.95 27.40
CA ILE A 168 -21.27 -5.57 27.89
C ILE A 168 -21.06 -7.08 27.87
N LEU A 169 -21.24 -7.74 29.01
CA LEU A 169 -21.08 -9.17 29.19
C LEU A 169 -22.45 -9.85 29.24
N GLY A 170 -22.59 -11.02 28.62
CA GLY A 170 -23.73 -11.89 28.86
C GLY A 170 -23.46 -13.32 28.40
N ILE A 171 -24.29 -14.25 28.88
CA ILE A 171 -24.10 -15.67 28.55
C ILE A 171 -24.66 -15.96 27.17
N TYR A 172 -23.89 -16.67 26.36
CA TYR A 172 -24.36 -17.22 25.10
C TYR A 172 -25.28 -18.42 25.34
N ARG A 173 -26.52 -18.31 24.88
CA ARG A 173 -27.50 -19.40 24.90
C ARG A 173 -27.79 -19.81 23.46
N GLN A 174 -27.47 -21.05 23.09
CA GLN A 174 -27.70 -21.50 21.72
C GLN A 174 -29.21 -21.54 21.44
N GLY A 175 -29.64 -20.83 20.39
CA GLY A 175 -31.04 -20.81 19.95
C GLY A 175 -31.97 -19.91 20.77
N ASP A 176 -31.53 -19.39 21.91
CA ASP A 176 -32.31 -18.49 22.77
C ASP A 176 -31.79 -17.05 22.66
N ARG A 177 -32.70 -16.14 22.32
CA ARG A 177 -32.44 -14.71 22.09
C ARG A 177 -33.42 -13.80 22.82
N THR A 178 -34.24 -14.35 23.72
CA THR A 178 -35.35 -13.63 24.35
C THR A 178 -35.36 -13.77 25.87
N THR A 179 -34.55 -14.66 26.46
CA THR A 179 -34.38 -14.72 27.91
C THR A 179 -33.80 -13.42 28.45
N THR A 180 -34.56 -12.75 29.33
CA THR A 180 -34.21 -11.45 29.94
C THR A 180 -33.81 -11.57 31.41
N VAL A 181 -33.62 -12.78 31.94
CA VAL A 181 -33.18 -13.02 33.31
C VAL A 181 -32.04 -14.03 33.30
N ASN A 182 -30.96 -13.73 34.00
CA ASN A 182 -29.87 -14.68 34.24
C ASN A 182 -30.23 -15.59 35.42
N SER A 183 -29.90 -16.88 35.33
CA SER A 183 -29.88 -17.75 36.49
C SER A 183 -28.85 -17.29 37.53
N GLN A 184 -28.94 -17.81 38.75
CA GLN A 184 -27.98 -17.49 39.82
C GLN A 184 -26.54 -17.85 39.44
N GLU A 185 -26.35 -18.98 38.74
CA GLU A 185 -25.05 -19.46 38.27
C GLU A 185 -24.47 -18.53 37.19
N GLU A 186 -25.28 -18.17 36.19
CA GLU A 186 -24.90 -17.23 35.13
C GLU A 186 -24.55 -15.86 35.71
N SER A 187 -25.35 -15.36 36.64
CA SER A 187 -25.10 -14.07 37.31
C SER A 187 -23.79 -14.09 38.10
N SER A 188 -23.51 -15.19 38.81
CA SER A 188 -22.27 -15.35 39.57
C SER A 188 -21.05 -15.42 38.64
N LEU A 189 -21.16 -16.13 37.52
CA LEU A 189 -20.08 -16.26 36.53
C LEU A 189 -19.78 -14.93 35.83
N LEU A 190 -20.82 -14.19 35.44
CA LEU A 190 -20.68 -12.87 34.82
C LEU A 190 -20.11 -11.84 35.81
N GLN A 191 -20.51 -11.90 37.08
CA GLN A 191 -19.97 -11.03 38.12
C GLN A 191 -18.49 -11.36 38.41
N ASP A 192 -18.12 -12.65 38.51
CA ASP A 192 -16.74 -13.08 38.77
C ASP A 192 -15.77 -12.52 37.70
N PHE A 193 -16.13 -12.64 36.41
CA PHE A 193 -15.31 -12.07 35.34
C PHE A 193 -15.41 -10.54 35.25
N GLY A 194 -16.61 -9.99 35.50
CA GLY A 194 -16.86 -8.55 35.53
C GLY A 194 -16.03 -7.83 36.57
N ASP A 195 -15.91 -8.38 37.78
CA ASP A 195 -15.12 -7.84 38.88
C ASP A 195 -13.63 -7.75 38.53
N VAL A 196 -13.09 -8.75 37.82
CA VAL A 196 -11.70 -8.72 37.32
C VAL A 196 -11.50 -7.55 36.37
N LEU A 197 -12.38 -7.39 35.38
CA LEU A 197 -12.24 -6.30 34.40
C LEU A 197 -12.48 -4.91 35.02
N GLN A 198 -13.46 -4.80 35.92
CA GLN A 198 -13.77 -3.56 36.62
C GLN A 198 -12.63 -3.12 37.54
N ALA A 199 -12.03 -4.05 38.30
CA ALA A 199 -10.83 -3.77 39.10
C ALA A 199 -9.63 -3.38 38.23
N GLY A 200 -9.54 -3.89 37.00
CA GLY A 200 -8.56 -3.48 35.99
C GLY A 200 -8.81 -2.09 35.37
N GLY A 201 -9.98 -1.50 35.62
CA GLY A 201 -10.36 -0.16 35.17
C GLY A 201 -11.27 -0.12 33.94
N SER A 202 -11.84 -1.24 33.50
CA SER A 202 -12.82 -1.28 32.40
C SER A 202 -14.22 -0.88 32.88
N THR A 203 -15.05 -0.35 31.98
CA THR A 203 -16.48 -0.11 32.25
C THR A 203 -17.31 -1.33 31.86
N ILE A 204 -17.95 -1.97 32.84
CA ILE A 204 -18.71 -3.22 32.66
C ILE A 204 -20.21 -2.99 32.79
N ILE A 205 -20.97 -3.63 31.91
CA ILE A 205 -22.43 -3.80 32.05
C ILE A 205 -22.74 -5.28 31.87
N ILE A 206 -23.57 -5.84 32.75
CA ILE A 206 -24.07 -7.19 32.60
C ILE A 206 -25.43 -7.14 31.90
N SER A 207 -25.56 -7.85 30.78
CA SER A 207 -26.82 -8.03 30.06
C SER A 207 -27.33 -9.46 30.25
N PRO A 208 -28.61 -9.64 30.60
CA PRO A 208 -29.22 -10.96 30.58
C PRO A 208 -29.48 -11.48 29.16
N GLU A 209 -29.47 -10.59 28.17
CA GLU A 209 -29.78 -10.90 26.77
C GLU A 209 -28.73 -10.22 25.88
N ILE A 210 -27.63 -10.93 25.63
CA ILE A 210 -26.46 -10.38 24.93
C ILE A 210 -26.63 -10.33 23.41
N GLN A 211 -27.50 -11.15 22.84
CA GLN A 211 -27.63 -11.29 21.39
C GLN A 211 -28.21 -10.03 20.74
N ARG A 212 -29.27 -9.44 21.30
CA ARG A 212 -29.82 -8.16 20.87
C ARG A 212 -28.85 -7.02 21.03
N VAL A 213 -28.05 -7.02 22.11
CA VAL A 213 -27.03 -6.00 22.33
C VAL A 213 -25.99 -6.05 21.22
N LYS A 214 -25.50 -7.25 20.87
CA LYS A 214 -24.58 -7.44 19.74
C LYS A 214 -25.23 -7.10 18.41
N PHE A 215 -26.48 -7.50 18.20
CA PHE A 215 -27.27 -7.16 17.02
C PHE A 215 -27.38 -5.65 16.84
N SER A 216 -27.75 -4.94 17.90
CA SER A 216 -27.87 -3.47 17.92
C SER A 216 -26.52 -2.79 17.65
N LYS A 217 -25.42 -3.29 18.23
CA LYS A 217 -24.06 -2.82 17.90
C LYS A 217 -23.74 -3.04 16.42
N ASN A 218 -24.19 -4.17 15.85
CA ASN A 218 -23.91 -4.55 14.48
C ASN A 218 -24.61 -3.64 13.44
N PHE A 219 -25.62 -2.86 13.82
CA PHE A 219 -26.25 -1.85 12.93
C PHE A 219 -25.21 -0.93 12.30
N TRP A 220 -24.30 -0.42 13.12
CA TRP A 220 -23.27 0.50 12.67
C TRP A 220 -22.27 -0.20 11.73
N ASN A 221 -21.91 -1.45 12.02
CA ASN A 221 -20.98 -2.22 11.19
C ASN A 221 -21.58 -2.52 9.81
N VAL A 222 -22.82 -3.01 9.77
CA VAL A 222 -23.51 -3.36 8.51
C VAL A 222 -23.77 -2.13 7.66
N ALA A 223 -24.16 -1.00 8.25
CA ALA A 223 -24.51 0.19 7.47
C ALA A 223 -23.28 1.03 7.11
N PHE A 224 -22.45 1.38 8.09
CA PHE A 224 -21.36 2.35 7.90
C PHE A 224 -20.01 1.69 7.62
N SER A 225 -19.61 0.69 8.40
CA SER A 225 -18.32 0.01 8.19
C SER A 225 -18.29 -0.69 6.83
N ALA A 226 -19.37 -1.40 6.45
CA ALA A 226 -19.48 -2.05 5.16
C ALA A 226 -19.46 -1.04 3.99
N SER A 227 -20.23 0.04 4.06
CA SER A 227 -20.26 1.08 3.01
C SER A 227 -18.91 1.77 2.84
N ALA A 228 -18.23 2.10 3.94
CA ALA A 228 -16.89 2.67 3.91
C ALA A 228 -15.87 1.69 3.29
N THR A 229 -15.97 0.41 3.64
CA THR A 229 -15.10 -0.66 3.10
C THR A 229 -15.31 -0.83 1.60
N LEU A 230 -16.56 -0.88 1.15
CA LEU A 230 -16.92 -1.07 -0.25
C LEU A 230 -16.40 0.09 -1.12
N THR A 231 -16.62 1.32 -0.67
CA THR A 231 -16.27 2.53 -1.43
C THR A 231 -14.80 2.94 -1.31
N GLY A 232 -14.10 2.47 -0.28
CA GLY A 232 -12.74 2.91 0.06
C GLY A 232 -12.65 4.28 0.76
N TYR A 233 -13.78 4.98 0.95
CA TYR A 233 -13.87 6.28 1.61
C TYR A 233 -14.22 6.16 3.09
N THR A 234 -13.63 7.02 3.91
CA THR A 234 -14.01 7.16 5.32
C THR A 234 -15.29 7.99 5.48
N LEU A 235 -15.98 7.83 6.61
CA LEU A 235 -17.27 8.47 6.87
C LEU A 235 -17.32 10.02 6.76
N PRO A 236 -16.23 10.78 6.97
CA PRO A 236 -16.21 12.19 6.63
C PRO A 236 -16.59 12.52 5.17
N ALA A 237 -16.36 11.60 4.22
CA ALA A 237 -16.79 11.77 2.83
C ALA A 237 -18.32 11.80 2.64
N ILE A 238 -19.09 11.39 3.66
CA ILE A 238 -20.57 11.37 3.66
C ILE A 238 -21.13 12.58 4.44
N PHE A 239 -20.44 13.03 5.49
CA PHE A 239 -21.01 13.97 6.46
C PHE A 239 -20.27 15.30 6.61
N ARG A 240 -18.97 15.38 6.28
CA ARG A 240 -18.15 16.56 6.54
C ARG A 240 -18.29 17.58 5.43
N ALA A 241 -18.64 18.81 5.77
CA ALA A 241 -18.68 19.92 4.81
C ALA A 241 -17.26 20.27 4.31
N PRO A 242 -17.11 20.81 3.09
CA PRO A 242 -15.83 21.31 2.61
C PRO A 242 -15.28 22.41 3.54
N PRO A 243 -13.96 22.63 3.59
CA PRO A 243 -13.38 23.74 4.34
C PRO A 243 -13.95 25.08 3.87
N ASN A 244 -14.45 25.88 4.80
CA ASN A 244 -14.97 27.22 4.49
C ASN A 244 -13.85 28.26 4.29
N ASP A 245 -12.63 27.92 4.68
CA ASP A 245 -11.42 28.74 4.57
C ASP A 245 -10.36 27.98 3.78
N SER A 246 -9.86 28.57 2.70
CA SER A 246 -8.83 27.99 1.83
C SER A 246 -7.50 27.71 2.52
N SER A 247 -7.25 28.28 3.70
CA SER A 247 -6.06 28.01 4.51
C SER A 247 -6.15 26.73 5.33
N ILE A 248 -7.35 26.18 5.51
CA ILE A 248 -7.60 24.95 6.27
C ILE A 248 -7.75 23.78 5.31
N THR A 249 -6.87 22.79 5.40
CA THR A 249 -6.91 21.59 4.57
C THR A 249 -7.31 20.38 5.42
N TYR A 250 -8.47 19.81 5.15
CA TYR A 250 -8.85 18.48 5.64
C TYR A 250 -9.51 17.68 4.52
N GLU A 251 -9.23 16.39 4.44
CA GLU A 251 -9.84 15.45 3.51
C GLU A 251 -10.07 14.09 4.18
N PRO A 252 -11.05 13.28 3.74
CA PRO A 252 -12.05 13.59 2.71
C PRO A 252 -13.23 14.41 3.25
N PHE A 253 -13.94 15.13 2.39
CA PHE A 253 -15.18 15.83 2.72
C PHE A 253 -16.24 15.57 1.63
N VAL A 254 -17.47 15.98 1.87
CA VAL A 254 -18.56 15.93 0.90
C VAL A 254 -18.24 16.92 -0.23
N TYR A 255 -17.81 16.38 -1.39
CA TYR A 255 -17.49 17.22 -2.53
C TYR A 255 -18.76 17.94 -3.03
N PRO A 256 -18.71 19.27 -3.31
CA PRO A 256 -19.89 20.03 -3.71
C PRO A 256 -20.66 19.42 -4.89
N GLY A 257 -19.95 18.88 -5.88
CA GLY A 257 -20.54 18.21 -7.04
C GLY A 257 -21.30 16.90 -6.73
N THR A 258 -21.06 16.30 -5.56
CA THR A 258 -21.71 15.04 -5.13
C THR A 258 -22.65 15.19 -3.94
N ALA A 259 -22.75 16.39 -3.35
CA ALA A 259 -23.52 16.62 -2.12
C ALA A 259 -25.01 16.26 -2.26
N GLU A 260 -25.63 16.67 -3.38
CA GLU A 260 -27.00 16.33 -3.76
C GLU A 260 -27.18 14.81 -3.93
N LEU A 261 -26.23 14.12 -4.56
CA LEU A 261 -26.27 12.67 -4.77
C LEU A 261 -26.15 11.90 -3.45
N ILE A 262 -25.26 12.33 -2.55
CA ILE A 262 -25.11 11.73 -1.23
C ILE A 262 -26.39 11.88 -0.42
N SER A 263 -26.99 13.07 -0.43
CA SER A 263 -28.23 13.36 0.30
C SER A 263 -29.43 12.60 -0.27
N SER A 264 -29.53 12.50 -1.60
CA SER A 264 -30.67 11.88 -2.29
C SER A 264 -30.59 10.36 -2.36
N TYR A 265 -29.39 9.78 -2.40
CA TYR A 265 -29.21 8.35 -2.64
C TYR A 265 -28.43 7.63 -1.54
N THR A 266 -27.30 8.19 -1.08
CA THR A 266 -26.42 7.49 -0.12
C THR A 266 -27.05 7.41 1.27
N ILE A 267 -27.50 8.54 1.82
CA ILE A 267 -28.12 8.56 3.16
C ILE A 267 -29.41 7.74 3.19
N PRO A 268 -30.33 7.84 2.20
CA PRO A 268 -31.51 6.97 2.13
C PRO A 268 -31.18 5.48 1.96
N ALA A 269 -30.12 5.11 1.22
CA ALA A 269 -29.70 3.71 1.12
C ALA A 269 -29.20 3.18 2.47
N ILE A 270 -28.38 3.96 3.19
CA ILE A 270 -27.92 3.64 4.56
C ILE A 270 -29.09 3.48 5.51
N ARG A 271 -30.08 4.37 5.44
CA ARG A 271 -31.32 4.27 6.22
C ARG A 271 -32.06 2.97 5.92
N GLY A 272 -32.26 2.64 4.65
CA GLY A 272 -32.92 1.39 4.24
C GLY A 272 -32.20 0.12 4.73
N ILE A 273 -30.87 0.13 4.81
CA ILE A 273 -30.08 -0.96 5.41
C ILE A 273 -30.41 -1.11 6.90
N LEU A 274 -30.46 0.00 7.64
CA LEU A 274 -30.78 -0.02 9.07
C LEU A 274 -32.23 -0.46 9.32
N GLU A 275 -33.18 -0.06 8.47
CA GLU A 275 -34.59 -0.48 8.52
C GLU A 275 -34.76 -1.99 8.27
N GLU A 276 -33.98 -2.57 7.34
CA GLU A 276 -33.92 -4.02 7.12
C GLU A 276 -33.49 -4.76 8.40
N LEU A 277 -32.51 -4.22 9.14
CA LEU A 277 -32.10 -4.79 10.42
C LEU A 277 -33.18 -4.67 11.51
N VAL A 278 -33.94 -3.57 11.55
CA VAL A 278 -35.09 -3.45 12.46
C VAL A 278 -36.13 -4.53 12.13
N THR A 279 -36.46 -4.71 10.85
CA THR A 279 -37.43 -5.73 10.42
C THR A 279 -36.97 -7.13 10.80
N LEU A 280 -35.69 -7.44 10.60
CA LEU A 280 -35.12 -8.71 11.05
C LEU A 280 -35.20 -8.85 12.57
N GLY A 281 -34.86 -7.80 13.33
CA GLY A 281 -34.93 -7.83 14.79
C GLY A 281 -36.35 -8.08 15.32
N ARG A 282 -37.39 -7.58 14.63
CA ARG A 282 -38.79 -7.89 14.95
C ARG A 282 -39.10 -9.37 14.74
N ALA A 283 -38.65 -9.95 13.63
CA ALA A 283 -38.83 -11.38 13.34
C ALA A 283 -38.07 -12.29 14.32
N LEU A 284 -36.96 -11.80 14.88
CA LEU A 284 -36.20 -12.47 15.95
C LEU A 284 -36.86 -12.36 17.33
N GLY A 285 -37.99 -11.65 17.46
CA GLY A 285 -38.78 -11.54 18.68
C GLY A 285 -38.47 -10.32 19.55
N TRP A 286 -37.69 -9.35 19.07
CA TRP A 286 -37.40 -8.14 19.86
C TRP A 286 -38.44 -7.03 19.62
N PRO A 287 -39.15 -6.57 20.66
CA PRO A 287 -40.22 -5.59 20.53
C PRO A 287 -39.72 -4.17 20.26
N ASP A 288 -40.60 -3.29 19.75
CA ASP A 288 -40.30 -1.86 19.56
C ASP A 288 -40.43 -1.10 20.89
N THR A 289 -39.46 -1.31 21.77
CA THR A 289 -39.40 -0.69 23.09
C THR A 289 -37.96 -0.29 23.41
N PRO A 290 -37.73 0.61 24.38
CA PRO A 290 -36.38 0.94 24.84
C PRO A 290 -35.58 -0.29 25.30
N ASP A 291 -36.24 -1.25 25.94
CA ASP A 291 -35.65 -2.50 26.41
C ASP A 291 -35.61 -3.60 25.34
N GLY A 292 -36.18 -3.33 24.16
CA GLY A 292 -36.13 -4.16 22.96
C GLY A 292 -35.22 -3.55 21.90
N LEU A 293 -35.68 -3.48 20.66
CA LEU A 293 -34.93 -2.88 19.56
C LEU A 293 -35.70 -1.66 19.06
N PRO A 294 -35.51 -0.45 19.59
CA PRO A 294 -36.35 0.69 19.26
C PRO A 294 -36.18 1.12 17.80
N SER A 295 -37.26 1.44 17.09
CA SER A 295 -37.20 1.89 15.69
C SER A 295 -36.42 3.21 15.53
N SER A 296 -36.35 4.02 16.59
CA SER A 296 -35.49 5.21 16.66
C SER A 296 -33.99 4.92 16.57
N LEU A 297 -33.57 3.65 16.66
CA LEU A 297 -32.19 3.22 16.45
C LEU A 297 -31.68 3.58 15.05
N VAL A 298 -32.55 3.61 14.04
CA VAL A 298 -32.20 3.99 12.66
C VAL A 298 -31.66 5.43 12.62
N GLU A 299 -32.51 6.39 12.97
CA GLU A 299 -32.13 7.81 12.91
C GLU A 299 -31.04 8.16 13.94
N SER A 300 -31.10 7.59 15.14
CA SER A 300 -30.06 7.85 16.15
C SER A 300 -28.69 7.29 15.73
N THR A 301 -28.62 6.16 15.03
CA THR A 301 -27.35 5.63 14.50
C THR A 301 -26.79 6.55 13.43
N ILE A 302 -27.62 7.07 12.52
CA ILE A 302 -27.21 8.02 11.48
C ILE A 302 -26.71 9.32 12.12
N GLU A 303 -27.51 9.92 13.00
CA GLU A 303 -27.21 11.24 13.56
C GLU A 303 -26.02 11.22 14.51
N ASN A 304 -25.89 10.17 15.34
CA ASN A 304 -24.70 10.00 16.19
C ASN A 304 -23.43 9.77 15.36
N THR A 305 -23.55 9.14 14.19
CA THR A 305 -22.43 8.97 13.27
C THR A 305 -22.07 10.30 12.60
N ARG A 306 -23.06 11.06 12.12
CA ARG A 306 -22.87 12.40 11.55
C ARG A 306 -22.10 13.30 12.52
N LYS A 307 -22.57 13.46 13.75
CA LYS A 307 -21.97 14.32 14.79
C LYS A 307 -20.50 14.00 15.14
N ARG A 308 -20.05 12.77 14.85
CA ARG A 308 -18.66 12.33 15.08
C ARG A 308 -17.76 12.54 13.86
N HIS A 309 -18.36 12.65 12.68
CA HIS A 309 -17.66 12.60 11.40
C HIS A 309 -17.82 13.87 10.56
N ASP A 310 -18.68 14.79 10.96
CA ASP A 310 -18.83 16.12 10.36
C ASP A 310 -17.74 17.11 10.77
N ARG A 311 -16.90 16.75 11.76
CA ARG A 311 -15.88 17.63 12.33
C ARG A 311 -14.54 17.60 11.59
N PRO A 312 -13.80 18.73 11.51
CA PRO A 312 -12.48 18.79 10.87
C PRO A 312 -11.47 17.76 11.41
N GLU A 313 -11.46 17.51 12.71
CA GLU A 313 -10.53 16.63 13.40
C GLU A 313 -10.85 15.12 13.26
N SER A 314 -11.97 14.77 12.60
CA SER A 314 -12.37 13.37 12.46
C SER A 314 -11.45 12.61 11.49
N THR A 315 -10.66 11.70 12.02
CA THR A 315 -9.71 10.84 11.28
C THR A 315 -10.04 9.35 11.37
N HIS A 316 -11.19 9.00 11.98
CA HIS A 316 -11.54 7.62 12.26
C HIS A 316 -11.78 6.80 10.98
N ILE A 317 -11.05 5.68 10.87
CA ILE A 317 -11.18 4.66 9.83
C ILE A 317 -11.87 3.43 10.45
N PRO A 318 -13.04 3.00 9.95
CA PRO A 318 -13.70 1.78 10.42
C PRO A 318 -12.80 0.55 10.25
N SER A 319 -12.86 -0.39 11.19
CA SER A 319 -11.93 -1.53 11.22
C SER A 319 -11.96 -2.40 9.96
N MET A 320 -13.13 -2.67 9.36
CA MET A 320 -13.20 -3.41 8.09
C MET A 320 -12.52 -2.67 6.93
N LEU A 321 -12.65 -1.34 6.86
CA LEU A 321 -11.97 -0.54 5.84
C LEU A 321 -10.46 -0.54 6.07
N LEU A 322 -10.01 -0.49 7.32
CA LEU A 322 -8.60 -0.61 7.66
C LEU A 322 -8.03 -1.97 7.21
N ASP A 323 -8.74 -3.06 7.51
CA ASP A 323 -8.36 -4.41 7.10
C ASP A 323 -8.32 -4.53 5.56
N ALA A 324 -9.34 -4.02 4.86
CA ALA A 324 -9.38 -3.99 3.39
C ALA A 324 -8.24 -3.17 2.78
N ARG A 325 -7.90 -2.00 3.35
CA ARG A 325 -6.75 -1.18 2.90
C ARG A 325 -5.41 -1.88 3.11
N LYS A 326 -5.31 -2.75 4.11
CA LYS A 326 -4.13 -3.61 4.35
C LYS A 326 -4.16 -4.90 3.52
N GLY A 327 -5.24 -5.12 2.76
CA GLY A 327 -5.51 -6.39 2.07
C GLY A 327 -5.60 -7.59 2.99
N GLN A 328 -6.02 -7.36 4.23
CA GLN A 328 -6.32 -8.42 5.17
C GLN A 328 -7.75 -8.90 4.95
N PRO A 329 -8.04 -10.17 5.24
CA PRO A 329 -9.41 -10.65 5.29
C PRO A 329 -10.27 -9.77 6.20
N ILE A 330 -11.49 -9.45 5.77
CA ILE A 330 -12.45 -8.62 6.51
C ILE A 330 -13.48 -9.50 7.22
N GLU A 331 -14.10 -8.99 8.29
CA GLU A 331 -15.13 -9.71 9.09
C GLU A 331 -16.50 -9.78 8.38
N VAL A 332 -16.53 -10.06 7.07
CA VAL A 332 -17.73 -10.01 6.21
C VAL A 332 -18.76 -11.08 6.59
N GLU A 333 -18.31 -12.30 6.88
CA GLU A 333 -19.20 -13.42 7.24
C GLU A 333 -19.97 -13.17 8.53
N VAL A 334 -19.29 -12.69 9.56
CA VAL A 334 -19.89 -12.53 10.90
C VAL A 334 -20.64 -11.20 11.05
N ILE A 335 -20.36 -10.20 10.21
CA ILE A 335 -21.07 -8.91 10.23
C ILE A 335 -22.26 -8.92 9.28
N LEU A 336 -22.10 -9.35 8.02
CA LEU A 336 -23.16 -9.31 7.00
C LEU A 336 -23.71 -10.71 6.70
N GLY A 337 -22.84 -11.70 6.50
CA GLY A 337 -23.26 -13.07 6.16
C GLY A 337 -24.21 -13.66 7.20
N GLU A 338 -23.97 -13.38 8.49
CA GLU A 338 -24.83 -13.85 9.57
C GLU A 338 -26.20 -13.16 9.62
N VAL A 339 -26.27 -11.87 9.26
CA VAL A 339 -27.55 -11.16 9.10
C VAL A 339 -28.38 -11.85 8.02
N ILE A 340 -27.77 -12.20 6.89
CA ILE A 340 -28.44 -12.88 5.77
C ILE A 340 -28.91 -14.28 6.19
N ARG A 341 -28.07 -15.04 6.91
CA ARG A 341 -28.45 -16.38 7.42
C ARG A 341 -29.66 -16.30 8.35
N MET A 342 -29.66 -15.39 9.33
CA MET A 342 -30.79 -15.19 10.23
C MET A 342 -32.04 -14.72 9.47
N ALA A 343 -31.89 -13.80 8.51
CA ALA A 343 -33.01 -13.32 7.69
C ALA A 343 -33.65 -14.44 6.88
N LYS A 344 -32.84 -15.31 6.27
CA LYS A 344 -33.30 -16.48 5.53
C LYS A 344 -34.03 -17.47 6.44
N GLU A 345 -33.50 -17.75 7.63
CA GLU A 345 -34.16 -18.62 8.63
C GLU A 345 -35.55 -18.11 9.03
N HIS A 346 -35.72 -16.78 9.09
CA HIS A 346 -36.97 -16.14 9.52
C HIS A 346 -37.84 -15.62 8.36
N ASN A 347 -37.51 -15.97 7.11
CA ASN A 347 -38.20 -15.49 5.90
C ASN A 347 -38.31 -13.96 5.79
N VAL A 348 -37.30 -13.23 6.27
CA VAL A 348 -37.20 -11.77 6.15
C VAL A 348 -36.35 -11.41 4.93
N LYS A 349 -36.81 -10.45 4.12
CA LYS A 349 -36.03 -9.94 2.99
C LYS A 349 -35.08 -8.83 3.47
N VAL A 350 -33.80 -8.96 3.13
CA VAL A 350 -32.76 -7.97 3.43
C VAL A 350 -31.92 -7.62 2.17
N PRO A 351 -32.56 -7.17 1.07
CA PRO A 351 -31.92 -7.06 -0.24
C PRO A 351 -30.73 -6.09 -0.28
N ARG A 352 -30.74 -5.02 0.53
CA ARG A 352 -29.59 -4.09 0.58
C ARG A 352 -28.42 -4.72 1.31
N VAL A 353 -28.66 -5.44 2.41
CA VAL A 353 -27.61 -6.19 3.09
C VAL A 353 -27.05 -7.30 2.20
N GLU A 354 -27.91 -8.02 1.47
CA GLU A 354 -27.49 -9.03 0.47
C GLU A 354 -26.60 -8.42 -0.62
N THR A 355 -26.95 -7.22 -1.10
CA THR A 355 -26.15 -6.50 -2.09
C THR A 355 -24.77 -6.12 -1.52
N LEU A 356 -24.71 -5.54 -0.32
CA LEU A 356 -23.44 -5.19 0.32
C LEU A 356 -22.56 -6.42 0.55
N TYR A 357 -23.15 -7.52 1.01
CA TYR A 357 -22.45 -8.79 1.20
C TYR A 357 -21.90 -9.32 -0.13
N ALA A 358 -22.73 -9.40 -1.18
CA ALA A 358 -22.29 -9.87 -2.49
C ALA A 358 -21.12 -9.05 -3.05
N LEU A 359 -21.15 -7.72 -2.86
CA LEU A 359 -20.07 -6.84 -3.32
C LEU A 359 -18.80 -6.94 -2.48
N LEU A 360 -18.91 -7.14 -1.17
CA LEU A 360 -17.77 -7.25 -0.26
C LEU A 360 -17.14 -8.64 -0.23
N SER A 361 -17.88 -9.68 -0.60
CA SER A 361 -17.39 -11.06 -0.69
C SER A 361 -16.55 -11.31 -1.95
N MET A 362 -16.49 -10.35 -2.88
CA MET A 362 -15.57 -10.41 -4.00
C MET A 362 -14.13 -10.15 -3.51
N PRO A 363 -13.16 -11.03 -3.83
CA PRO A 363 -11.78 -10.82 -3.41
C PRO A 363 -11.23 -9.54 -4.05
N ARG A 364 -10.72 -8.63 -3.23
CA ARG A 364 -9.81 -7.59 -3.72
C ARG A 364 -8.45 -8.24 -3.95
N GLU A 365 -8.08 -8.43 -5.21
CA GLU A 365 -6.77 -8.94 -5.57
C GLU A 365 -5.73 -7.83 -5.34
N ILE A 366 -5.07 -7.87 -4.20
CA ILE A 366 -3.98 -6.94 -3.88
C ILE A 366 -2.68 -7.59 -4.30
N LYS A 367 -1.98 -6.92 -5.22
CA LYS A 367 -0.73 -7.41 -5.79
C LYS A 367 0.41 -7.28 -4.79
N GLU A 368 1.20 -8.32 -4.63
CA GLU A 368 2.46 -8.28 -3.88
C GLU A 368 3.55 -7.68 -4.77
N VAL A 369 4.06 -6.51 -4.40
CA VAL A 369 5.10 -5.81 -5.16
C VAL A 369 6.40 -5.74 -4.36
N LEU A 370 7.49 -6.23 -4.95
CA LEU A 370 8.84 -6.00 -4.46
C LEU A 370 9.47 -4.83 -5.20
N LEU A 371 9.82 -3.76 -4.49
CA LEU A 371 10.53 -2.63 -5.06
C LEU A 371 12.02 -2.69 -4.71
N VAL A 372 12.86 -2.77 -5.74
CA VAL A 372 14.32 -2.84 -5.64
C VAL A 372 14.92 -1.53 -6.17
N GLY A 373 15.76 -0.88 -5.35
CA GLY A 373 16.37 0.41 -5.69
C GLY A 373 15.71 1.60 -4.98
N PHE A 374 15.63 1.58 -3.65
CA PHE A 374 14.91 2.58 -2.85
C PHE A 374 15.60 3.96 -2.73
N GLY A 375 15.98 4.55 -3.87
CA GLY A 375 16.36 5.97 -3.97
C GLY A 375 15.15 6.87 -4.23
N ALA A 376 15.35 8.06 -4.80
CA ALA A 376 14.28 9.04 -5.06
C ALA A 376 13.13 8.46 -5.92
N VAL A 377 13.45 7.89 -7.09
CA VAL A 377 12.46 7.25 -7.98
C VAL A 377 11.75 6.10 -7.28
N GLY A 378 12.51 5.19 -6.65
CA GLY A 378 11.95 4.05 -5.94
C GLY A 378 11.01 4.44 -4.80
N ALA A 379 11.35 5.49 -4.05
CA ALA A 379 10.51 6.02 -2.98
C ALA A 379 9.20 6.61 -3.53
N VAL A 380 9.24 7.44 -4.59
CA VAL A 380 8.04 8.01 -5.21
C VAL A 380 7.13 6.92 -5.78
N TYR A 381 7.67 5.95 -6.52
CA TYR A 381 6.85 4.87 -7.07
C TYR A 381 6.33 3.91 -5.99
N SER A 382 7.04 3.74 -4.87
CA SER A 382 6.51 3.02 -3.71
C SER A 382 5.34 3.76 -3.07
N LEU A 383 5.42 5.10 -2.97
CA LEU A 383 4.31 5.95 -2.50
C LEU A 383 3.09 5.80 -3.42
N ILE A 384 3.29 5.87 -4.75
CA ILE A 384 2.22 5.72 -5.74
C ILE A 384 1.52 4.36 -5.57
N LEU A 385 2.28 3.26 -5.63
CA LEU A 385 1.74 1.91 -5.53
C LEU A 385 0.95 1.68 -4.23
N LYS A 386 1.48 2.15 -3.09
CA LYS A 386 0.80 2.01 -1.80
C LYS A 386 -0.43 2.91 -1.70
N LYS A 387 -0.37 4.13 -2.22
CA LYS A 387 -1.49 5.10 -2.19
C LYS A 387 -2.72 4.56 -2.94
N GLY A 388 -2.52 3.81 -4.02
CA GLY A 388 -3.60 3.23 -4.81
C GLY A 388 -4.38 2.11 -4.13
N GLY A 389 -3.82 1.47 -3.09
CA GLY A 389 -4.50 0.42 -2.34
C GLY A 389 -4.73 -0.89 -3.08
N LEU A 390 -4.16 -1.03 -4.30
CA LEU A 390 -4.18 -2.26 -5.11
C LEU A 390 -2.87 -3.05 -5.01
N ALA A 391 -1.86 -2.53 -4.31
CA ALA A 391 -0.57 -3.17 -4.13
C ALA A 391 -0.10 -3.08 -2.67
N ARG A 392 0.54 -4.16 -2.19
CA ARG A 392 1.37 -4.17 -0.97
C ARG A 392 2.83 -4.08 -1.36
N VAL A 393 3.52 -3.07 -0.84
CA VAL A 393 4.90 -2.76 -1.24
C VAL A 393 5.89 -3.27 -0.20
N THR A 394 6.72 -4.24 -0.60
CA THR A 394 7.97 -4.55 0.09
C THR A 394 9.10 -3.79 -0.58
N ALA A 395 9.78 -2.90 0.12
CA ALA A 395 10.88 -2.13 -0.43
C ALA A 395 12.24 -2.61 0.08
N VAL A 396 13.23 -2.68 -0.81
CA VAL A 396 14.62 -2.98 -0.48
C VAL A 396 15.43 -1.69 -0.43
N ALA A 397 15.73 -1.25 0.79
CA ALA A 397 16.57 -0.10 1.07
C ALA A 397 17.95 -0.57 1.55
N ARG A 398 19.02 -0.04 0.97
CA ARG A 398 20.40 -0.37 1.37
C ARG A 398 20.99 0.72 2.26
N SER A 399 21.43 1.81 1.65
CA SER A 399 22.18 2.90 2.26
C SER A 399 21.30 3.83 3.10
N ASN A 400 19.99 3.82 2.85
CA ASN A 400 19.02 4.60 3.60
C ASN A 400 18.10 3.76 4.48
N TYR A 401 18.37 2.46 4.64
CA TYR A 401 17.51 1.58 5.45
C TYR A 401 17.30 2.16 6.86
N ASP A 402 18.38 2.53 7.55
CA ASP A 402 18.30 2.94 8.95
C ASP A 402 17.49 4.23 9.13
N ALA A 403 17.70 5.22 8.26
CA ALA A 403 16.92 6.47 8.28
C ALA A 403 15.44 6.22 7.99
N VAL A 404 15.12 5.44 6.94
CA VAL A 404 13.74 5.10 6.59
C VAL A 404 13.09 4.24 7.68
N ASN A 405 13.84 3.34 8.30
CA ASN A 405 13.35 2.48 9.37
C ASN A 405 13.12 3.26 10.67
N ALA A 406 13.91 4.28 10.98
CA ALA A 406 13.74 5.09 12.18
C ALA A 406 12.64 6.14 12.01
N GLU A 407 12.61 6.85 10.88
CA GLU A 407 11.82 8.08 10.73
C GLU A 407 10.77 8.01 9.62
N GLY A 408 10.81 6.99 8.76
CA GLY A 408 10.04 6.99 7.51
C GLY A 408 10.63 7.95 6.48
N VAL A 409 9.98 8.06 5.32
CA VAL A 409 10.34 8.96 4.23
C VAL A 409 9.54 10.27 4.37
N HIS A 410 10.22 11.40 4.19
CA HIS A 410 9.62 12.71 3.98
C HIS A 410 9.59 13.01 2.48
N PHE A 411 8.39 13.11 1.91
CA PHE A 411 8.18 13.55 0.54
C PHE A 411 7.84 15.04 0.51
N GLN A 412 8.68 15.81 -0.16
CA GLN A 412 8.40 17.19 -0.58
C GLN A 412 7.91 17.14 -2.02
N SER A 413 6.63 16.80 -2.22
CA SER A 413 6.07 16.62 -3.56
C SER A 413 5.14 17.76 -3.95
N LYS A 414 5.40 18.40 -5.10
CA LYS A 414 4.45 19.36 -5.69
C LYS A 414 3.16 18.68 -6.15
N LYS A 415 3.23 17.43 -6.62
CA LYS A 415 2.06 16.65 -7.07
C LYS A 415 1.26 16.01 -5.93
N TYR A 416 1.93 15.43 -4.94
CA TYR A 416 1.29 14.62 -3.90
C TYR A 416 1.20 15.29 -2.53
N GLY A 417 1.70 16.52 -2.40
CA GLY A 417 1.77 17.26 -1.15
C GLY A 417 3.01 16.91 -0.31
N ASP A 418 3.12 17.58 0.84
CA ASP A 418 4.14 17.29 1.84
C ASP A 418 3.69 16.10 2.71
N ILE A 419 4.47 15.02 2.73
CA ILE A 419 4.12 13.78 3.43
C ILE A 419 5.30 13.36 4.30
N THR A 420 5.12 13.36 5.62
CA THR A 420 6.15 12.97 6.58
C THR A 420 5.88 11.57 7.16
N GLY A 421 6.95 10.88 7.58
CA GLY A 421 6.82 9.58 8.27
C GLY A 421 6.32 8.42 7.41
N TRP A 422 6.30 8.56 6.08
CA TRP A 422 5.73 7.54 5.19
C TRP A 422 6.60 6.28 5.15
N ARG A 423 5.97 5.10 5.10
CA ARG A 423 6.68 3.81 5.08
C ARG A 423 6.06 2.82 4.09
N PRO A 424 6.88 1.97 3.44
CA PRO A 424 6.37 0.81 2.70
C PRO A 424 5.71 -0.19 3.66
N ASP A 425 4.97 -1.16 3.15
CA ASP A 425 4.31 -2.18 3.99
C ASP A 425 5.31 -3.12 4.66
N ARG A 426 6.45 -3.34 4.00
CA ARG A 426 7.62 -4.02 4.56
C ARG A 426 8.90 -3.36 4.04
N LEU A 427 9.88 -3.15 4.92
CA LEU A 427 11.20 -2.64 4.57
C LEU A 427 12.25 -3.73 4.80
N CYS A 428 13.04 -4.03 3.78
CA CYS A 428 14.09 -5.06 3.81
C CYS A 428 15.46 -4.41 3.53
N ARG A 429 16.53 -4.96 4.11
CA ARG A 429 17.91 -4.49 3.85
C ARG A 429 18.46 -5.03 2.53
N SER A 430 18.02 -6.22 2.13
CA SER A 430 18.47 -6.89 0.91
C SER A 430 17.33 -7.58 0.17
N VAL A 431 17.57 -7.94 -1.09
CA VAL A 431 16.65 -8.77 -1.89
C VAL A 431 16.52 -10.17 -1.27
N ALA A 432 17.59 -10.69 -0.65
CA ALA A 432 17.55 -11.98 0.04
C ALA A 432 16.57 -11.97 1.22
N ASP A 433 16.52 -10.91 2.02
CA ASP A 433 15.56 -10.76 3.13
C ASP A 433 14.10 -10.66 2.65
N ALA A 434 13.90 -10.26 1.39
CA ALA A 434 12.59 -10.15 0.77
C ALA A 434 12.16 -11.43 0.02
N ALA A 435 13.11 -12.29 -0.35
CA ALA A 435 12.87 -13.51 -1.15
C ALA A 435 12.24 -14.68 -0.33
N ASP A 436 11.59 -14.37 0.79
CA ASP A 436 10.93 -15.33 1.69
C ASP A 436 9.44 -15.55 1.34
N LYS A 437 8.89 -14.79 0.39
CA LYS A 437 7.49 -14.87 -0.06
C LYS A 437 7.36 -14.65 -1.57
N PRO A 438 6.24 -15.03 -2.21
CA PRO A 438 6.02 -14.76 -3.63
C PRO A 438 5.68 -13.29 -3.89
N TYR A 439 5.93 -12.85 -5.12
CA TYR A 439 5.56 -11.52 -5.63
C TYR A 439 4.88 -11.65 -6.99
N ASP A 440 3.90 -10.79 -7.24
CA ASP A 440 3.28 -10.63 -8.55
C ASP A 440 4.18 -9.78 -9.46
N TYR A 441 4.74 -8.71 -8.88
CA TYR A 441 5.60 -7.75 -9.56
C TYR A 441 6.91 -7.48 -8.80
N VAL A 442 8.00 -7.40 -9.55
CA VAL A 442 9.29 -6.87 -9.06
C VAL A 442 9.60 -5.59 -9.82
N VAL A 443 9.51 -4.44 -9.15
CA VAL A 443 9.77 -3.13 -9.72
C VAL A 443 11.22 -2.74 -9.43
N VAL A 444 12.00 -2.55 -10.49
CA VAL A 444 13.42 -2.18 -10.42
C VAL A 444 13.57 -0.71 -10.76
N THR A 445 14.10 0.06 -9.81
CA THR A 445 14.31 1.51 -9.92
C THR A 445 15.77 1.91 -9.64
N SER A 446 16.66 0.93 -9.46
CA SER A 446 18.10 1.18 -9.39
C SER A 446 18.65 1.66 -10.73
N LYS A 447 19.70 2.47 -10.71
CA LYS A 447 20.43 2.85 -11.95
C LYS A 447 21.01 1.60 -12.61
N ALA A 448 20.99 1.57 -13.94
CA ALA A 448 21.53 0.45 -14.71
C ALA A 448 23.01 0.71 -15.03
N ILE A 449 23.90 0.08 -14.26
CA ILE A 449 25.36 0.28 -14.35
C ILE A 449 26.03 -1.10 -14.37
N PRO A 450 25.89 -1.84 -15.48
CA PRO A 450 26.35 -3.23 -15.60
C PRO A 450 27.86 -3.42 -15.38
N GLU A 451 28.65 -2.35 -15.51
CA GLU A 451 30.09 -2.31 -15.24
C GLU A 451 30.41 -2.43 -13.74
N VAL A 452 29.43 -2.11 -12.88
CA VAL A 452 29.53 -2.26 -11.42
C VAL A 452 28.78 -3.50 -10.95
N VAL A 453 27.52 -3.63 -11.33
CA VAL A 453 26.66 -4.76 -11.00
C VAL A 453 25.48 -4.84 -11.97
N THR A 454 25.19 -6.02 -12.48
CA THR A 454 24.07 -6.22 -13.40
C THR A 454 22.72 -6.26 -12.67
N THR A 455 21.64 -5.97 -13.39
CA THR A 455 20.29 -6.08 -12.82
C THR A 455 19.98 -7.52 -12.37
N ALA A 456 20.39 -8.57 -13.11
CA ALA A 456 20.16 -9.94 -12.64
C ALA A 456 21.03 -10.30 -11.43
N GLN A 457 22.25 -9.74 -11.29
CA GLN A 457 23.04 -9.93 -10.08
C GLN A 457 22.35 -9.34 -8.85
N ILE A 458 21.79 -8.13 -8.96
CA ILE A 458 20.98 -7.51 -7.88
C ILE A 458 19.79 -8.40 -7.51
N LEU A 459 19.13 -8.97 -8.53
CA LEU A 459 17.92 -9.78 -8.37
C LEU A 459 18.20 -11.27 -8.12
N SER A 460 19.47 -11.67 -8.05
CA SER A 460 19.88 -13.08 -8.00
C SER A 460 19.16 -13.92 -6.92
N PRO A 461 18.78 -13.41 -5.72
CA PRO A 461 18.01 -14.23 -4.77
C PRO A 461 16.64 -14.70 -5.29
N LEU A 462 16.03 -13.98 -6.23
CA LEU A 462 14.76 -14.33 -6.89
C LEU A 462 14.96 -15.24 -8.12
N ILE A 463 16.19 -15.28 -8.64
CA ILE A 463 16.60 -16.02 -9.84
C ILE A 463 17.42 -17.24 -9.41
N THR A 464 16.94 -17.95 -8.40
CA THR A 464 17.51 -19.22 -7.96
C THR A 464 16.53 -20.36 -8.19
N LYS A 465 17.06 -21.58 -8.32
CA LYS A 465 16.23 -22.78 -8.34
C LYS A 465 15.37 -22.88 -7.08
N ASP A 466 15.92 -22.60 -5.91
CA ASP A 466 15.21 -22.68 -4.63
C ASP A 466 14.00 -21.73 -4.56
N TYR A 467 14.13 -20.50 -5.08
CA TYR A 467 12.99 -19.58 -5.17
C TYR A 467 11.97 -20.06 -6.21
N ALA A 468 12.43 -20.48 -7.39
CA ALA A 468 11.56 -20.94 -8.49
C ALA A 468 10.80 -22.24 -8.19
N ASP A 469 11.37 -23.14 -7.37
CA ASP A 469 10.71 -24.37 -6.94
C ASP A 469 9.60 -24.08 -5.89
N ARG A 470 9.72 -22.98 -5.14
CA ARG A 470 8.75 -22.55 -4.11
C ARG A 470 7.66 -21.64 -4.65
N PHE A 471 8.00 -20.77 -5.61
CA PHE A 471 7.17 -19.66 -6.05
C PHE A 471 7.18 -19.49 -7.57
N ARG A 472 6.07 -19.00 -8.11
CA ARG A 472 6.00 -18.54 -9.50
C ARG A 472 6.95 -17.36 -9.70
N GLN A 473 7.65 -17.34 -10.83
CA GLN A 473 8.47 -16.18 -11.23
C GLN A 473 7.57 -14.94 -11.43
N PRO A 474 7.96 -13.79 -10.85
CA PRO A 474 7.20 -12.55 -10.95
C PRO A 474 7.30 -11.93 -12.35
N THR A 475 6.46 -10.93 -12.61
CA THR A 475 6.69 -10.01 -13.72
C THR A 475 7.68 -8.93 -13.28
N TYR A 476 8.75 -8.74 -14.05
CA TYR A 476 9.78 -7.75 -13.75
C TYR A 476 9.46 -6.44 -14.47
N ILE A 477 9.37 -5.33 -13.73
CA ILE A 477 9.09 -3.99 -14.25
C ILE A 477 10.36 -3.15 -14.09
N LEU A 478 11.03 -2.85 -15.21
CA LEU A 478 12.27 -2.09 -15.23
C LEU A 478 11.98 -0.61 -15.47
N LEU A 479 12.00 0.16 -14.39
CA LEU A 479 11.96 1.63 -14.41
C LEU A 479 13.38 2.22 -14.44
N GLN A 480 14.22 1.68 -15.32
CA GLN A 480 15.63 2.05 -15.47
C GLN A 480 15.83 2.87 -16.75
N ASN A 481 16.78 3.80 -16.72
CA ASN A 481 17.20 4.55 -17.90
C ASN A 481 18.17 3.74 -18.77
N GLY A 482 18.32 4.16 -20.02
CA GLY A 482 19.24 3.54 -20.97
C GLY A 482 18.61 2.41 -21.78
N LEU A 483 19.41 1.92 -22.73
CA LEU A 483 19.07 0.87 -23.68
C LEU A 483 19.72 -0.46 -23.26
N GLY A 484 19.10 -1.57 -23.64
CA GLY A 484 19.66 -2.91 -23.43
C GLY A 484 19.64 -3.42 -21.98
N VAL A 485 19.12 -2.65 -21.03
CA VAL A 485 19.03 -2.99 -19.59
C VAL A 485 18.28 -4.29 -19.30
N GLU A 486 17.45 -4.75 -20.23
CA GLU A 486 16.62 -5.94 -20.12
C GLU A 486 17.38 -7.24 -20.43
N ARG A 487 18.42 -7.19 -21.27
CA ARG A 487 19.02 -8.37 -21.91
C ARG A 487 19.58 -9.37 -20.92
N GLU A 488 20.34 -8.87 -19.95
CA GLU A 488 21.04 -9.72 -19.01
C GLU A 488 20.05 -10.41 -18.04
N LEU A 489 19.03 -9.68 -17.59
CA LEU A 489 17.92 -10.24 -16.82
C LEU A 489 17.14 -11.29 -17.62
N TYR A 490 16.86 -11.02 -18.90
CA TYR A 490 16.19 -11.97 -19.77
C TYR A 490 16.93 -13.31 -19.85
N HIS A 491 18.24 -13.28 -20.13
CA HIS A 491 19.05 -14.50 -20.22
C HIS A 491 19.17 -15.22 -18.88
N ALA A 492 19.31 -14.49 -17.77
CA ALA A 492 19.33 -15.08 -16.43
C ALA A 492 18.02 -15.82 -16.10
N LEU A 493 16.87 -15.26 -16.50
CA LEU A 493 15.56 -15.90 -16.33
C LEU A 493 15.38 -17.11 -17.26
N LYS A 494 15.83 -17.03 -18.53
CA LYS A 494 15.80 -18.18 -19.45
C LYS A 494 16.70 -19.34 -18.98
N ALA A 495 17.76 -19.04 -18.24
CA ALA A 495 18.69 -20.05 -17.71
C ALA A 495 18.13 -20.81 -16.49
N LEU A 496 16.99 -20.41 -15.93
CA LEU A 496 16.36 -21.14 -14.82
C LEU A 496 15.88 -22.54 -15.24
N PRO A 497 15.96 -23.55 -14.34
CA PRO A 497 15.42 -24.87 -14.60
C PRO A 497 13.92 -24.82 -14.98
N ASN A 498 13.51 -25.58 -15.99
CA ASN A 498 12.13 -25.63 -16.52
C ASN A 498 11.60 -24.32 -17.14
N SER A 499 12.43 -23.29 -17.32
CA SER A 499 12.03 -22.00 -17.92
C SER A 499 12.28 -21.90 -19.42
N ALA A 500 12.87 -22.93 -20.06
CA ALA A 500 13.18 -22.91 -21.49
C ALA A 500 11.95 -22.65 -22.39
N ALA A 501 10.79 -23.21 -22.04
CA ALA A 501 9.54 -23.08 -22.78
C ALA A 501 8.65 -21.91 -22.32
N VAL A 502 9.01 -21.20 -21.25
CA VAL A 502 8.24 -20.07 -20.71
C VAL A 502 8.96 -18.78 -21.03
N GLU A 503 8.25 -17.83 -21.63
CA GLU A 503 8.84 -16.53 -21.94
C GLU A 503 8.89 -15.64 -20.68
N PRO A 504 10.05 -15.08 -20.32
CA PRO A 504 10.17 -14.15 -19.20
C PRO A 504 9.25 -12.95 -19.36
N LYS A 505 8.50 -12.63 -18.32
CA LYS A 505 7.62 -11.45 -18.30
C LYS A 505 8.41 -10.24 -17.85
N ILE A 506 8.93 -9.46 -18.80
CA ILE A 506 9.65 -8.23 -18.54
C ILE A 506 8.88 -7.06 -19.16
N ILE A 507 8.42 -6.14 -18.31
CA ILE A 507 7.92 -4.82 -18.70
C ILE A 507 9.07 -3.84 -18.53
N THR A 508 9.35 -3.03 -19.55
CA THR A 508 10.33 -1.94 -19.44
C THR A 508 9.63 -0.61 -19.71
N CYS A 509 10.29 0.51 -19.41
CA CYS A 509 9.68 1.82 -19.59
C CYS A 509 10.59 2.89 -20.18
N GLY A 510 9.97 3.94 -20.72
CA GLY A 510 10.53 5.29 -20.78
C GLY A 510 9.97 6.09 -19.60
N LEU A 511 10.83 6.50 -18.67
CA LEU A 511 10.45 7.21 -17.46
C LEU A 511 10.73 8.72 -17.54
N TRP A 512 9.77 9.57 -17.27
CA TRP A 512 9.98 11.01 -17.10
C TRP A 512 9.50 11.43 -15.72
N ILE A 513 10.43 11.86 -14.89
CA ILE A 513 10.15 12.26 -13.51
C ILE A 513 11.23 13.26 -13.08
N TYR A 514 10.83 14.29 -12.35
CA TYR A 514 11.75 15.14 -11.62
C TYR A 514 11.74 14.75 -10.14
N THR A 515 12.82 14.14 -9.66
CA THR A 515 12.93 13.76 -8.25
C THR A 515 14.38 13.67 -7.80
N ASN A 516 14.64 14.11 -6.57
CA ASN A 516 15.96 14.08 -5.93
C ASN A 516 15.87 13.47 -4.54
N LEU A 517 16.95 12.83 -4.11
CA LEU A 517 17.11 12.38 -2.72
C LEU A 517 18.00 13.42 -2.01
N LEU A 518 17.36 14.32 -1.26
CA LEU A 518 18.03 15.45 -0.59
C LEU A 518 18.77 15.02 0.68
N ALA A 519 18.24 14.01 1.36
CA ALA A 519 18.83 13.33 2.51
C ALA A 519 18.43 11.85 2.48
N PRO A 520 19.03 10.96 3.30
CA PRO A 520 18.75 9.51 3.24
C PRO A 520 17.25 9.15 3.18
N ASN A 521 16.40 9.92 3.84
CA ASN A 521 14.95 9.75 3.89
C ASN A 521 14.14 10.97 3.39
N VAL A 522 14.76 11.97 2.74
CA VAL A 522 14.04 13.17 2.24
C VAL A 522 14.05 13.18 0.71
N VAL A 523 12.87 13.13 0.12
CA VAL A 523 12.66 13.03 -1.32
C VAL A 523 11.98 14.30 -1.83
N GLU A 524 12.65 15.02 -2.72
CA GLU A 524 12.04 16.07 -3.52
C GLU A 524 11.35 15.43 -4.73
N HIS A 525 10.11 15.83 -5.02
CA HIS A 525 9.38 15.38 -6.20
C HIS A 525 8.64 16.54 -6.87
N GLY A 526 8.73 16.61 -8.19
CA GLY A 526 8.06 17.62 -9.01
C GLY A 526 6.54 17.52 -9.03
N ASP A 527 5.95 18.23 -9.98
CA ASP A 527 4.51 18.25 -10.28
C ASP A 527 4.09 17.19 -11.29
N PHE A 528 5.04 16.42 -11.83
CA PHE A 528 4.78 15.33 -12.77
C PHE A 528 5.65 14.09 -12.56
N ASP A 529 5.05 12.95 -12.84
CA ASP A 529 5.66 11.64 -13.04
C ASP A 529 4.91 10.97 -14.19
N ARG A 530 5.65 10.41 -15.15
CA ARG A 530 5.08 9.73 -16.32
C ARG A 530 5.95 8.55 -16.72
N ALA A 531 5.35 7.39 -16.92
CA ALA A 531 6.03 6.24 -17.51
C ALA A 531 5.28 5.77 -18.76
N ALA A 532 5.99 5.66 -19.88
CA ALA A 532 5.51 4.86 -21.01
C ALA A 532 6.00 3.43 -20.81
N ILE A 533 5.11 2.43 -20.80
CA ILE A 533 5.46 1.03 -20.53
C ILE A 533 5.12 0.14 -21.72
N GLY A 534 5.91 -0.92 -21.91
CA GLY A 534 5.62 -1.99 -22.85
C GLY A 534 6.41 -3.26 -22.53
N VAL A 535 6.00 -4.37 -23.14
CA VAL A 535 6.67 -5.67 -22.95
C VAL A 535 8.00 -5.66 -23.70
N TYR A 536 9.05 -6.16 -23.05
CA TYR A 536 10.33 -6.43 -23.68
C TYR A 536 10.25 -7.74 -24.48
N ARG A 537 10.53 -7.65 -25.78
CA ARG A 537 10.59 -8.78 -26.70
C ARG A 537 12.05 -8.93 -27.14
N HIS A 538 12.68 -10.03 -26.77
CA HIS A 538 14.10 -10.25 -27.03
C HIS A 538 14.40 -10.37 -28.54
N GLU A 539 13.54 -11.09 -29.28
CA GLU A 539 13.75 -11.40 -30.70
C GLU A 539 13.08 -10.40 -31.66
N ASP A 540 11.96 -9.76 -31.27
CA ASP A 540 11.25 -8.77 -32.10
C ASP A 540 11.05 -7.45 -31.36
N THR A 541 12.01 -6.54 -31.53
CA THR A 541 11.98 -5.21 -30.90
C THR A 541 11.16 -4.18 -31.67
N THR A 542 10.52 -4.57 -32.77
CA THR A 542 9.88 -3.64 -33.74
C THR A 542 8.37 -3.82 -33.87
N THR A 543 7.78 -4.77 -33.13
CA THR A 543 6.33 -5.01 -33.14
C THR A 543 5.55 -3.75 -32.76
N VAL A 544 4.56 -3.39 -33.58
CA VAL A 544 3.70 -2.21 -33.39
C VAL A 544 2.32 -2.53 -32.80
N SER A 545 2.09 -3.78 -32.40
CA SER A 545 0.88 -4.24 -31.71
C SER A 545 1.23 -5.13 -30.52
N ASN A 546 0.37 -5.13 -29.50
CA ASN A 546 0.45 -6.06 -28.39
C ASN A 546 -0.52 -7.23 -28.63
N SER A 547 -0.15 -8.45 -28.23
CA SER A 547 -1.09 -9.56 -28.12
C SER A 547 -2.15 -9.28 -27.06
N ALA A 548 -3.23 -10.06 -27.02
CA ALA A 548 -4.26 -9.92 -26.00
C ALA A 548 -3.70 -10.16 -24.59
N GLU A 549 -2.79 -11.13 -24.45
CA GLU A 549 -2.12 -11.48 -23.20
C GLU A 549 -1.15 -10.38 -22.75
N GLU A 550 -0.35 -9.83 -23.68
CA GLU A 550 0.56 -8.72 -23.39
C GLU A 550 -0.22 -7.46 -22.98
N LEU A 551 -1.32 -7.15 -23.67
CA LEU A 551 -2.16 -6.00 -23.33
C LEU A 551 -2.84 -6.18 -21.97
N ALA A 552 -3.31 -7.38 -21.64
CA ALA A 552 -3.86 -7.68 -20.32
C ALA A 552 -2.82 -7.51 -19.21
N LEU A 553 -1.59 -8.00 -19.43
CA LEU A 553 -0.47 -7.82 -18.50
C LEU A 553 -0.12 -6.34 -18.30
N LEU A 554 -0.04 -5.56 -19.38
CA LEU A 554 0.27 -4.13 -19.31
C LEU A 554 -0.83 -3.33 -18.63
N LYS A 555 -2.11 -3.71 -18.82
CA LYS A 555 -3.26 -3.08 -18.14
C LYS A 555 -3.28 -3.38 -16.64
N ASP A 556 -3.06 -4.63 -16.23
CA ASP A 556 -2.95 -5.01 -14.82
C ASP A 556 -1.80 -4.26 -14.13
N CYS A 557 -0.65 -4.12 -14.83
CA CYS A 557 0.45 -3.30 -14.37
C CYS A 557 0.12 -1.80 -14.31
N ALA A 558 -0.59 -1.24 -15.30
CA ALA A 558 -0.94 0.17 -15.31
C ALA A 558 -1.91 0.53 -14.17
N GLU A 559 -2.91 -0.33 -13.92
CA GLU A 559 -3.96 -0.12 -12.93
C GLU A 559 -3.39 0.13 -11.52
N ILE A 560 -2.39 -0.65 -11.10
CA ILE A 560 -1.78 -0.50 -9.76
C ILE A 560 -1.03 0.83 -9.59
N PHE A 561 -0.46 1.41 -10.65
CA PHE A 561 0.19 2.72 -10.60
C PHE A 561 -0.83 3.86 -10.75
N GLU A 562 -1.79 3.73 -11.65
CA GLU A 562 -2.81 4.74 -11.93
C GLU A 562 -3.75 4.95 -10.74
N ALA A 563 -4.09 3.88 -10.00
CA ALA A 563 -4.84 3.99 -8.75
C ALA A 563 -4.15 4.89 -7.71
N GLY A 564 -2.81 4.95 -7.72
CA GLY A 564 -2.00 5.85 -6.90
C GLY A 564 -1.84 7.28 -7.44
N GLY A 565 -2.41 7.56 -8.60
CA GLY A 565 -2.26 8.81 -9.35
C GLY A 565 -1.01 8.88 -10.23
N GLY A 566 -0.34 7.76 -10.49
CA GLY A 566 0.77 7.70 -11.45
C GLY A 566 0.26 7.82 -12.90
N LEU A 567 1.00 8.51 -13.78
CA LEU A 567 0.59 8.61 -15.20
C LEU A 567 1.29 7.52 -16.04
N ILE A 568 0.53 6.51 -16.45
CA ILE A 568 1.04 5.39 -17.27
C ILE A 568 0.54 5.52 -18.71
N ASN A 569 1.43 5.30 -19.68
CA ASN A 569 1.09 5.24 -21.09
C ASN A 569 1.53 3.90 -21.67
N ILE A 570 0.57 3.03 -22.01
CA ILE A 570 0.87 1.74 -22.62
C ILE A 570 1.24 1.94 -24.09
N VAL A 571 2.40 1.43 -24.49
CA VAL A 571 2.86 1.48 -25.88
C VAL A 571 3.14 0.06 -26.40
N PRO A 572 2.86 -0.21 -27.68
CA PRO A 572 3.16 -1.51 -28.28
C PRO A 572 4.66 -1.72 -28.55
N GLU A 573 5.41 -0.63 -28.74
CA GLU A 573 6.82 -0.66 -29.13
C GLU A 573 7.67 0.19 -28.19
N ILE A 574 8.03 -0.41 -27.06
CA ILE A 574 8.71 0.31 -25.98
C ILE A 574 10.16 0.69 -26.30
N GLN A 575 10.87 -0.13 -27.09
CA GLN A 575 12.27 0.13 -27.42
C GLN A 575 12.46 1.44 -28.21
N ARG A 576 11.51 1.79 -29.08
CA ARG A 576 11.48 3.07 -29.78
C ARG A 576 11.35 4.26 -28.83
N ILE A 577 10.47 4.14 -27.85
CA ILE A 577 10.25 5.18 -26.84
C ILE A 577 11.52 5.36 -25.99
N LYS A 578 12.17 4.25 -25.60
CA LYS A 578 13.44 4.28 -24.87
C LYS A 578 14.56 4.89 -25.71
N PHE A 579 14.69 4.52 -26.97
CA PHE A 579 15.69 5.08 -27.88
C PHE A 579 15.50 6.58 -28.04
N LYS A 580 14.27 7.04 -28.31
CA LYS A 580 13.93 8.46 -28.40
C LYS A 580 14.31 9.23 -27.13
N LYS A 581 14.05 8.67 -25.96
CA LYS A 581 14.48 9.26 -24.69
C LYS A 581 16.02 9.22 -24.56
N ASN A 582 16.66 8.17 -25.03
CA ASN A 582 18.11 8.04 -24.95
C ASN A 582 18.85 9.05 -25.84
N ILE A 583 18.25 9.51 -26.95
CA ILE A 583 18.77 10.62 -27.76
C ILE A 583 19.02 11.84 -26.87
N TRP A 584 18.07 12.16 -25.98
CA TRP A 584 18.23 13.24 -25.01
C TRP A 584 19.41 13.01 -24.06
N ASN A 585 19.50 11.80 -23.52
CA ASN A 585 20.53 11.46 -22.54
C ASN A 585 21.93 11.55 -23.15
N VAL A 586 22.13 11.03 -24.37
CA VAL A 586 23.43 11.09 -25.06
C VAL A 586 23.79 12.54 -25.42
N ALA A 587 22.89 13.26 -26.10
CA ALA A 587 23.18 14.58 -26.64
C ALA A 587 23.33 15.67 -25.55
N PHE A 588 22.47 15.64 -24.52
CA PHE A 588 22.45 16.69 -23.51
C PHE A 588 23.06 16.25 -22.18
N SER A 589 22.66 15.09 -21.64
CA SER A 589 23.20 14.63 -20.34
C SER A 589 24.68 14.26 -20.46
N GLY A 590 25.11 13.68 -21.59
CA GLY A 590 26.52 13.42 -21.87
C GLY A 590 27.37 14.67 -21.91
N VAL A 591 26.99 15.65 -22.74
CA VAL A 591 27.77 16.88 -22.91
C VAL A 591 27.80 17.74 -21.65
N THR A 592 26.67 17.85 -20.93
CA THR A 592 26.65 18.53 -19.61
C THR A 592 27.57 17.83 -18.61
N THR A 593 27.59 16.49 -18.58
CA THR A 593 28.47 15.72 -17.70
C THR A 593 29.95 15.92 -18.05
N LEU A 594 30.31 15.89 -19.34
CA LEU A 594 31.70 16.07 -19.79
C LEU A 594 32.23 17.48 -19.51
N THR A 595 31.37 18.49 -19.66
CA THR A 595 31.78 19.89 -19.50
C THR A 595 31.64 20.41 -18.08
N GLY A 596 30.85 19.73 -17.23
CA GLY A 596 30.49 20.20 -15.89
C GLY A 596 29.44 21.33 -15.88
N TYR A 597 29.02 21.83 -17.04
CA TYR A 597 28.00 22.86 -17.19
C TYR A 597 26.60 22.27 -17.24
N THR A 598 25.61 23.01 -16.74
CA THR A 598 24.20 22.61 -16.82
C THR A 598 23.60 22.98 -18.17
N LEU A 599 22.43 22.42 -18.49
CA LEU A 599 21.69 22.79 -19.71
C LEU A 599 21.42 24.30 -19.82
N PRO A 600 20.95 24.99 -18.75
CA PRO A 600 20.80 26.44 -18.78
C PRO A 600 22.09 27.21 -19.12
N ALA A 601 23.27 26.73 -18.69
CA ALA A 601 24.55 27.35 -19.05
C ALA A 601 24.82 27.31 -20.56
N PHE A 602 24.27 26.34 -21.29
CA PHE A 602 24.48 26.25 -22.74
C PHE A 602 23.65 27.25 -23.55
N PHE A 603 22.51 27.70 -23.03
CA PHE A 603 21.51 28.43 -23.80
C PHE A 603 21.17 29.82 -23.26
N ARG A 604 21.52 30.13 -22.00
CA ARG A 604 21.32 31.48 -21.45
C ARG A 604 22.40 32.42 -21.98
N PRO A 605 22.04 33.57 -22.55
CA PRO A 605 23.01 34.60 -22.84
C PRO A 605 23.62 35.13 -21.54
N PRO A 606 24.89 35.57 -21.54
CA PRO A 606 25.46 36.28 -20.40
C PRO A 606 24.61 37.52 -20.08
N PRO A 607 24.36 37.87 -18.80
CA PRO A 607 23.60 39.05 -18.43
C PRO A 607 24.22 40.32 -19.00
N ASN A 608 23.40 41.17 -19.62
CA ASN A 608 23.83 42.49 -20.09
C ASN A 608 24.01 43.50 -18.93
N ASP A 609 23.45 43.19 -17.75
CA ASP A 609 23.57 43.95 -16.51
C ASP A 609 24.39 43.14 -15.49
N PRO A 610 25.58 43.60 -15.06
CA PRO A 610 26.39 42.95 -14.03
C PRO A 610 25.68 42.76 -12.68
N GLY A 611 24.60 43.50 -12.41
CA GLY A 611 23.79 43.40 -11.20
C GLY A 611 22.76 42.27 -11.20
N ILE A 612 22.51 41.62 -12.35
CA ILE A 612 21.56 40.51 -12.46
C ILE A 612 22.32 39.19 -12.62
N LEU A 613 22.37 38.40 -11.55
CA LEU A 613 23.00 37.08 -11.54
C LEU A 613 21.92 36.00 -11.72
N TYR A 614 21.92 35.31 -12.86
CA TYR A 614 21.23 34.03 -13.00
C TYR A 614 22.26 32.92 -12.75
N GLU A 615 21.92 31.92 -11.93
CA GLU A 615 22.77 30.73 -11.75
C GLU A 615 22.37 29.60 -12.72
N PRO A 616 23.32 28.95 -13.41
CA PRO A 616 24.75 29.27 -13.42
C PRO A 616 25.07 30.48 -14.30
N TYR A 617 25.96 31.35 -13.81
CA TYR A 617 26.51 32.45 -14.60
C TYR A 617 27.61 31.93 -15.52
N VAL A 618 27.56 32.31 -16.80
CA VAL A 618 28.58 31.97 -17.79
C VAL A 618 29.23 33.27 -18.27
N PHE A 619 30.55 33.35 -18.20
CA PHE A 619 31.29 34.52 -18.70
C PHE A 619 31.06 34.69 -20.21
N PRO A 620 30.96 35.93 -20.73
CA PRO A 620 30.73 36.17 -22.15
C PRO A 620 31.66 35.39 -23.10
N ALA A 621 32.97 35.38 -22.80
CA ALA A 621 33.95 34.62 -23.59
C ALA A 621 33.67 33.11 -23.58
N THR A 622 33.24 32.55 -22.45
CA THR A 622 32.84 31.14 -22.36
C THR A 622 31.54 30.87 -23.10
N ALA A 623 30.57 31.78 -23.05
CA ALA A 623 29.32 31.67 -23.78
C ALA A 623 29.56 31.65 -25.30
N ASP A 624 30.49 32.47 -25.79
CA ASP A 624 30.92 32.45 -27.20
C ASP A 624 31.57 31.12 -27.58
N LEU A 625 32.42 30.55 -26.72
CA LEU A 625 33.01 29.22 -26.94
C LEU A 625 31.95 28.10 -26.96
N ILE A 626 30.99 28.14 -26.04
CA ILE A 626 29.87 27.18 -26.00
C ILE A 626 29.06 27.25 -27.30
N LYS A 627 28.72 28.46 -27.76
CA LYS A 627 28.00 28.67 -29.01
C LYS A 627 28.80 28.21 -30.23
N THR A 628 30.12 28.38 -30.21
CA THR A 628 31.02 28.05 -31.33
C THR A 628 31.30 26.55 -31.42
N TYR A 629 31.45 25.85 -30.29
CA TYR A 629 31.94 24.48 -30.27
C TYR A 629 30.96 23.48 -29.64
N THR A 630 30.31 23.84 -28.54
CA THR A 630 29.44 22.91 -27.80
C THR A 630 28.08 22.72 -28.48
N VAL A 631 27.42 23.81 -28.88
CA VAL A 631 26.11 23.73 -29.56
C VAL A 631 26.20 22.97 -30.90
N PRO A 632 27.21 23.23 -31.77
CA PRO A 632 27.39 22.43 -32.98
C PRO A 632 27.69 20.95 -32.71
N LEU A 633 28.46 20.63 -31.66
CA LEU A 633 28.70 19.25 -31.24
C LEU A 633 27.38 18.55 -30.85
N ILE A 634 26.52 19.21 -30.07
CA ILE A 634 25.20 18.66 -29.71
C ILE A 634 24.36 18.44 -30.98
N SER A 635 24.38 19.38 -31.94
CA SER A 635 23.68 19.23 -33.22
C SER A 635 24.15 18.00 -34.00
N ALA A 636 25.47 17.81 -34.12
CA ALA A 636 26.05 16.66 -34.81
C ALA A 636 25.64 15.34 -34.14
N ILE A 637 25.72 15.26 -32.81
CA ILE A 637 25.27 14.08 -32.06
C ILE A 637 23.78 13.80 -32.33
N LEU A 638 22.93 14.82 -32.35
CA LEU A 638 21.50 14.65 -32.65
C LEU A 638 21.28 14.14 -34.08
N GLU A 639 21.99 14.68 -35.06
CA GLU A 639 21.93 14.24 -36.47
C GLU A 639 22.26 12.75 -36.59
N GLU A 640 23.36 12.31 -35.98
CA GLU A 640 23.82 10.92 -36.01
C GLU A 640 22.82 9.97 -35.36
N LEU A 641 22.32 10.32 -34.18
CA LEU A 641 21.37 9.48 -33.45
C LEU A 641 20.01 9.40 -34.16
N ILE A 642 19.57 10.50 -34.80
CA ILE A 642 18.37 10.51 -35.62
C ILE A 642 18.56 9.62 -36.85
N LEU A 643 19.69 9.72 -37.56
CA LEU A 643 20.00 8.83 -38.69
C LEU A 643 20.00 7.36 -38.28
N LEU A 644 20.69 7.01 -37.19
CA LEU A 644 20.72 5.65 -36.64
C LEU A 644 19.31 5.13 -36.35
N GLY A 645 18.45 5.98 -35.76
CA GLY A 645 17.08 5.61 -35.43
C GLY A 645 16.14 5.49 -36.64
N VAL A 646 16.25 6.41 -37.61
CA VAL A 646 15.36 6.54 -38.78
C VAL A 646 15.70 5.52 -39.86
N GLU A 647 16.97 5.37 -40.20
CA GLU A 647 17.40 4.52 -41.32
C GLU A 647 17.46 3.03 -40.95
N ASN A 648 17.69 2.69 -39.67
CA ASN A 648 18.15 1.33 -39.34
C ASN A 648 17.46 0.63 -38.15
N LEU A 649 16.66 1.33 -37.32
CA LEU A 649 16.07 0.72 -36.12
C LEU A 649 14.53 0.72 -36.07
N PHE A 650 13.86 1.82 -36.47
CA PHE A 650 12.44 2.00 -36.12
C PHE A 650 11.48 2.44 -37.24
N CYS A 651 11.93 2.56 -38.51
CA CYS A 651 11.15 3.05 -39.69
C CYS A 651 11.06 4.60 -39.74
N PRO A 652 10.71 5.26 -40.88
CA PRO A 652 10.51 6.73 -40.99
C PRO A 652 9.56 7.32 -39.93
N LYS A 653 8.73 6.47 -39.32
CA LYS A 653 7.87 6.81 -38.18
C LYS A 653 8.62 7.32 -36.94
N LEU A 654 9.91 7.03 -36.74
CA LEU A 654 10.68 7.64 -35.64
C LEU A 654 10.86 9.15 -35.87
N PHE A 655 11.25 9.54 -37.10
CA PHE A 655 11.37 10.94 -37.51
C PHE A 655 10.06 11.68 -37.24
N PHE A 656 8.96 11.12 -37.78
CA PHE A 656 7.60 11.59 -37.53
C PHE A 656 7.30 11.72 -36.03
N SER A 657 7.52 10.66 -35.24
CA SER A 657 7.22 10.68 -33.79
C SER A 657 8.05 11.69 -33.00
N LEU A 658 9.29 11.99 -33.40
CA LEU A 658 10.10 13.03 -32.78
C LEU A 658 9.52 14.40 -33.12
N SER A 659 9.27 14.66 -34.40
CA SER A 659 8.67 15.91 -34.89
C SER A 659 7.34 16.20 -34.19
N TYR A 660 6.44 15.21 -34.10
CA TYR A 660 5.14 15.33 -33.42
C TYR A 660 5.26 15.71 -31.95
N SER A 661 6.17 15.07 -31.21
CA SER A 661 6.30 15.37 -29.78
C SER A 661 6.92 16.73 -29.50
N VAL A 662 7.81 17.19 -30.39
CA VAL A 662 8.43 18.50 -30.24
C VAL A 662 7.45 19.61 -30.68
N MET A 663 6.58 19.38 -31.68
CA MET A 663 5.49 20.30 -32.05
C MET A 663 4.40 20.40 -30.98
N ALA A 664 3.98 19.27 -30.39
CA ALA A 664 3.01 19.25 -29.29
C ALA A 664 3.51 20.02 -28.06
N ALA A 665 4.83 19.98 -27.77
CA ALA A 665 5.43 20.75 -26.69
C ALA A 665 5.36 22.28 -26.89
N ARG A 666 5.12 22.76 -28.13
CA ARG A 666 4.94 24.18 -28.46
C ARG A 666 3.47 24.62 -28.58
N GLY A 667 2.51 23.69 -28.42
CA GLY A 667 1.08 23.98 -28.66
C GLY A 667 0.76 24.31 -30.12
N LEU A 668 1.65 23.92 -31.06
CA LEU A 668 1.41 24.04 -32.49
C LEU A 668 0.44 22.93 -32.92
N GLY A 669 -0.51 23.25 -33.80
CA GLY A 669 -1.48 22.29 -34.35
C GLY A 669 -0.78 21.11 -35.04
N TYR A 670 -1.48 19.97 -35.07
CA TYR A 670 -0.95 18.73 -35.64
C TYR A 670 -0.80 18.88 -37.16
N PRO A 671 0.34 18.48 -37.75
CA PRO A 671 0.45 18.43 -39.19
C PRO A 671 -0.36 17.25 -39.74
N ASP A 672 -1.15 17.50 -40.78
CA ASP A 672 -1.97 16.47 -41.43
C ASP A 672 -1.17 15.68 -42.50
N THR A 673 0.02 16.16 -42.89
CA THR A 673 0.86 15.57 -43.96
C THR A 673 2.37 15.68 -43.67
N GLU A 674 3.18 14.85 -44.36
CA GLU A 674 4.66 14.84 -44.23
C GLU A 674 5.33 16.16 -44.69
N ASP A 675 4.66 16.96 -45.51
CA ASP A 675 5.18 18.22 -46.07
C ASP A 675 5.24 19.38 -45.05
N GLU A 676 4.68 19.20 -43.84
CA GLU A 676 4.65 20.20 -42.76
C GLU A 676 5.77 19.99 -41.71
N LEU A 677 6.67 19.03 -41.93
CA LEU A 677 7.79 18.74 -41.03
C LEU A 677 8.90 19.82 -41.14
N PRO A 678 9.59 20.17 -40.03
CA PRO A 678 10.67 21.15 -40.06
C PRO A 678 11.82 20.71 -40.99
N SER A 679 12.44 21.68 -41.67
CA SER A 679 13.52 21.45 -42.65
C SER A 679 14.77 20.75 -42.07
N SER A 680 14.96 20.79 -40.75
CA SER A 680 15.94 19.98 -40.00
C SER A 680 15.45 19.69 -38.58
N LEU A 681 15.27 18.41 -38.26
CA LEU A 681 14.83 17.93 -36.94
C LEU A 681 15.83 18.23 -35.79
N PRO A 682 17.17 18.06 -35.96
CA PRO A 682 18.17 18.48 -34.98
C PRO A 682 18.04 19.96 -34.58
N SER A 683 17.93 20.85 -35.57
CA SER A 683 17.78 22.29 -35.33
C SER A 683 16.51 22.60 -34.53
N PHE A 684 15.41 21.92 -34.84
CA PHE A 684 14.14 22.09 -34.14
C PHE A 684 14.17 21.62 -32.68
N ILE A 685 14.86 20.50 -32.41
CA ILE A 685 15.10 20.02 -31.05
C ILE A 685 15.91 21.06 -30.29
N LEU A 686 17.05 21.50 -30.85
CA LEU A 686 17.92 22.50 -30.22
C LEU A 686 17.18 23.80 -29.90
N GLU A 687 16.37 24.29 -30.82
CA GLU A 687 15.56 25.50 -30.61
C GLU A 687 14.57 25.32 -29.46
N THR A 688 13.90 24.17 -29.39
CA THR A 688 12.94 23.85 -28.32
C THR A 688 13.60 23.69 -26.95
N VAL A 689 14.78 23.05 -26.91
CA VAL A 689 15.57 22.93 -25.68
C VAL A 689 16.08 24.28 -25.21
N SER A 690 16.60 25.07 -26.14
CA SER A 690 17.06 26.43 -25.88
C SER A 690 15.94 27.28 -25.27
N GLN A 691 14.76 27.31 -25.88
CA GLN A 691 13.62 28.08 -25.35
C GLN A 691 13.16 27.65 -23.95
N SER A 692 13.22 26.36 -23.65
CA SER A 692 12.80 25.83 -22.34
C SER A 692 13.84 26.05 -21.23
N HIS A 693 15.13 25.99 -21.56
CA HIS A 693 16.23 26.05 -20.60
C HIS A 693 16.92 27.43 -20.52
N ALA A 694 16.64 28.34 -21.47
CA ALA A 694 17.03 29.74 -21.38
C ALA A 694 16.19 30.54 -20.36
N LYS A 695 15.08 29.97 -19.85
CA LYS A 695 14.22 30.65 -18.87
C LYS A 695 14.97 30.90 -17.55
N PRO A 696 14.86 32.10 -16.94
CA PRO A 696 15.61 32.44 -15.72
C PRO A 696 15.32 31.56 -14.50
N ASP A 697 14.12 30.99 -14.41
CA ASP A 697 13.62 30.17 -13.30
C ASP A 697 13.93 28.67 -13.46
N ASN A 698 14.46 28.24 -14.60
CA ASN A 698 14.75 26.84 -14.87
C ASN A 698 16.22 26.48 -14.62
N ASN A 699 16.56 26.03 -13.42
CA ASN A 699 17.93 25.62 -13.05
C ASN A 699 18.14 24.10 -13.13
N HIS A 700 17.54 23.43 -14.12
CA HIS A 700 17.59 21.98 -14.23
C HIS A 700 19.03 21.44 -14.36
N VAL A 701 19.37 20.49 -13.50
CA VAL A 701 20.61 19.71 -13.53
C VAL A 701 20.28 18.27 -13.96
N PRO A 702 20.80 17.79 -15.11
CA PRO A 702 20.61 16.40 -15.52
C PRO A 702 21.15 15.41 -14.48
N SER A 703 20.47 14.28 -14.28
CA SER A 703 20.82 13.30 -13.24
C SER A 703 22.24 12.73 -13.37
N MET A 704 22.73 12.59 -14.61
CA MET A 704 24.07 12.07 -14.88
C MET A 704 25.17 13.04 -14.43
N LEU A 705 24.97 14.35 -14.63
CA LEU A 705 25.89 15.39 -14.14
C LEU A 705 25.89 15.43 -12.60
N LEU A 706 24.71 15.33 -11.98
CA LEU A 706 24.59 15.30 -10.53
C LEU A 706 25.36 14.12 -9.91
N ASP A 707 25.26 12.92 -10.49
CA ASP A 707 26.02 11.76 -10.04
C ASP A 707 27.52 11.97 -10.19
N ALA A 708 27.97 12.49 -11.34
CA ALA A 708 29.37 12.75 -11.58
C ALA A 708 29.96 13.75 -10.56
N GLN A 709 29.22 14.82 -10.26
CA GLN A 709 29.59 15.80 -9.22
C GLN A 709 29.65 15.18 -7.82
N MET A 710 28.82 14.17 -7.54
CA MET A 710 28.80 13.43 -6.29
C MET A 710 29.78 12.24 -6.26
N GLY A 711 30.58 12.03 -7.32
CA GLY A 711 31.50 10.89 -7.43
C GLY A 711 30.79 9.52 -7.47
N ARG A 712 29.52 9.48 -7.89
CA ARG A 712 28.73 8.26 -8.02
C ARG A 712 28.95 7.64 -9.40
N PRO A 713 28.85 6.30 -9.55
CA PRO A 713 28.86 5.67 -10.86
C PRO A 713 27.74 6.21 -11.75
N ILE A 714 28.03 6.38 -13.04
CA ILE A 714 27.10 6.90 -14.06
C ILE A 714 26.81 5.83 -15.13
N GLU A 715 25.68 5.98 -15.83
CA GLU A 715 25.10 4.99 -16.73
C GLU A 715 25.79 4.97 -18.13
N VAL A 716 27.11 4.74 -18.19
CA VAL A 716 27.89 4.85 -19.45
C VAL A 716 27.49 3.79 -20.48
N GLU A 717 27.53 2.51 -20.11
CA GLU A 717 27.25 1.40 -21.03
C GLU A 717 25.84 1.48 -21.62
N VAL A 718 24.84 1.72 -20.79
CA VAL A 718 23.43 1.67 -21.23
C VAL A 718 22.98 2.94 -21.95
N ILE A 719 23.64 4.09 -21.74
CA ILE A 719 23.33 5.33 -22.47
C ILE A 719 24.17 5.45 -23.75
N PHE A 720 25.48 5.17 -23.69
CA PHE A 720 26.41 5.38 -24.80
C PHE A 720 26.86 4.07 -25.45
N GLY A 721 27.32 3.11 -24.65
CA GLY A 721 27.89 1.84 -25.14
C GLY A 721 26.91 1.07 -26.02
N GLU A 722 25.64 1.01 -25.61
CA GLU A 722 24.59 0.34 -26.37
C GLU A 722 24.29 1.01 -27.70
N VAL A 723 24.35 2.34 -27.77
CA VAL A 723 24.19 3.08 -29.04
C VAL A 723 25.31 2.72 -30.00
N VAL A 724 26.56 2.68 -29.51
CA VAL A 724 27.73 2.30 -30.30
C VAL A 724 27.62 0.85 -30.79
N ARG A 725 27.15 -0.06 -29.92
CA ARG A 725 26.91 -1.47 -30.28
C ARG A 725 25.87 -1.59 -31.39
N LEU A 726 24.71 -0.94 -31.23
CA LEU A 726 23.64 -0.95 -32.22
C LEU A 726 24.10 -0.40 -33.58
N ALA A 727 24.85 0.70 -33.60
CA ALA A 727 25.36 1.24 -34.85
C ALA A 727 26.35 0.29 -35.54
N LYS A 728 27.24 -0.34 -34.77
CA LYS A 728 28.20 -1.32 -35.29
C LYS A 728 27.51 -2.55 -35.87
N GLU A 729 26.50 -3.09 -35.17
CA GLU A 729 25.69 -4.21 -35.64
C GLU A 729 24.94 -3.89 -36.94
N ARG A 730 24.56 -2.62 -37.13
CA ARG A 730 23.81 -2.14 -38.30
C ARG A 730 24.69 -1.56 -39.40
N GLY A 731 26.02 -1.54 -39.23
CA GLY A 731 26.94 -0.96 -40.20
C GLY A 731 26.78 0.55 -40.40
N VAL A 732 26.19 1.26 -39.42
CA VAL A 732 26.03 2.72 -39.45
C VAL A 732 27.32 3.34 -38.95
N ALA A 733 27.94 4.17 -39.78
CA ALA A 733 29.09 4.97 -39.36
C ALA A 733 28.62 5.98 -38.30
N ILE A 734 29.07 5.83 -37.06
CA ILE A 734 29.02 6.90 -36.07
C ILE A 734 30.28 7.75 -36.30
N PRO A 735 30.17 9.06 -36.56
CA PRO A 735 31.29 9.98 -36.61
C PRO A 735 32.21 9.86 -35.40
N VAL A 736 33.49 10.01 -35.71
CA VAL A 736 34.66 9.77 -34.86
C VAL A 736 34.87 10.93 -33.88
N GLY A 737 33.80 11.41 -33.24
CA GLY A 737 33.87 12.45 -32.19
C GLY A 737 34.59 11.99 -30.91
N PHE A 738 34.87 10.69 -30.81
CA PHE A 738 35.83 10.13 -29.87
C PHE A 738 37.02 9.56 -30.67
N MET A 739 38.14 10.29 -30.67
CA MET A 739 39.52 9.77 -30.79
C MET A 739 40.34 9.75 -32.11
N ASN A 740 40.00 10.36 -33.26
CA ASN A 740 40.95 10.31 -34.40
C ASN A 740 41.62 11.58 -34.94
N ASP A 741 41.27 12.82 -34.56
CA ASP A 741 41.97 13.99 -35.14
C ASP A 741 42.23 15.17 -34.18
N PHE A 742 42.41 14.90 -32.87
CA PHE A 742 43.02 15.88 -31.97
C PHE A 742 44.51 15.57 -31.80
N HIS A 743 45.34 16.08 -32.72
CA HIS A 743 46.72 16.41 -32.39
C HIS A 743 46.72 17.59 -31.41
N LEU A 744 46.60 17.29 -30.12
CA LEU A 744 47.01 18.23 -29.07
C LEU A 744 48.55 18.26 -29.06
N PRO A 745 49.20 19.41 -29.28
CA PRO A 745 50.62 19.56 -28.98
C PRO A 745 50.85 19.32 -27.48
N CYS A 746 51.91 18.59 -27.15
CA CYS A 746 52.28 18.17 -25.80
C CYS A 746 52.31 19.29 -24.75
#